data_AF-A0A7J8TZF3-F1
#
_entry.id   AF-A0A7J8TZF3-F1
#
_cell.length_a   1.000
_cell.length_b   1.000
_cell.length_c   1.000
_cell.angle_alpha   90.00
_cell.angle_beta   90.00
_cell.angle_gamma   90.00
#
_symmetry.space_group_name_H-M   'P 1'
#
loop_
_entity.id
_entity.type
_entity.pdbx_description
1 polymer ?
#
loop_
_entity_poly.entity_id
_entity_poly.type
_entity_poly.pdbx_seq_one_letter_code
_entity_poly.pdbx_strand_id
1 'polypeptide(L)'
;MNSEDKHLRALELNSWQLLRLLQAQLSGLPCRNFPCDAFYDHQSSGSTDCNHETEDMLCCLYMEATTLYTSWKSKRGFEWVFYVSDYFNISIMKRYPIKIPNSVCCFIICRSASNKDYRSTAAAYYKFLKSASEWLSRRSTDKPVKLLALGLATMFVSTVILSSLMFCRLRQIYHGGKQQSLNLNDSMNGWSLDETFILSVILILVSSMTSSSMVEEEHYIWYFLISTFYLLLLRKTAQSLCAVRFQSSFFTQNGQSREGYFRMCFVFLLLTSGRVLRGWHQGGVNWTSLPDISKWLEQAGSQHVKSLQLISAFLVISIGLFALFSIESKGKCFQMVRLSFLISGLLVLLHITKYQDYTFSSTDYGATLLVQIIYAILGVATIGTVVALPWVIPFSTSKICPTDNTISPLFLSIHEKFPLVELRDSLYVIGWAYVLCWCLLQLLLQQPVNTTPILLLLLQILAGTLYFARSGTHHKEWVEIAAFYYLGMAGHFALGNTNTLATIDVAGAFIGISSHSTLLSGILMFIITYASPMFILLSLVMYISMKNMAHLVIPEKAGPEDHLMMMLGFSCLVPLVINSILLTAYTVVLLLMQNHLFVWSVFSPKYLYVCATAVCTYIGVLIVAATGFYAYFVLVMRKQKPYSC
;
A
#
# COMPACT_ATOMS: atom_id res chain seq x y z
N MET A 1 -9.59 38.85 -36.16
CA MET A 1 -8.37 38.42 -35.43
C MET A 1 -7.41 37.82 -36.45
N ASN A 2 -6.22 38.42 -36.63
CA ASN A 2 -5.30 38.08 -37.74
C ASN A 2 -4.54 36.76 -37.46
N SER A 3 -4.11 36.04 -38.51
CA SER A 3 -3.37 34.76 -38.36
C SER A 3 -2.08 34.88 -37.54
N GLU A 4 -1.37 36.01 -37.73
CA GLU A 4 -0.13 36.36 -37.03
C GLU A 4 -0.34 36.50 -35.50
N ASP A 5 -1.50 36.97 -35.07
CA ASP A 5 -1.83 37.19 -33.66
C ASP A 5 -2.03 35.87 -32.94
N LYS A 6 -2.67 34.91 -33.62
CA LYS A 6 -2.85 33.55 -33.10
C LYS A 6 -1.49 32.86 -32.96
N HIS A 7 -0.60 33.06 -33.93
CA HIS A 7 0.73 32.46 -33.93
C HIS A 7 1.64 33.04 -32.82
N LEU A 8 1.73 34.36 -32.67
CA LEU A 8 2.53 34.97 -31.59
C LEU A 8 1.97 34.63 -30.20
N ARG A 9 0.65 34.57 -30.04
CA ARG A 9 0.03 34.15 -28.77
C ARG A 9 0.30 32.69 -28.44
N ALA A 10 0.39 31.82 -29.45
CA ALA A 10 0.80 30.43 -29.24
C ALA A 10 2.28 30.33 -28.82
N LEU A 11 3.17 31.12 -29.43
CA LEU A 11 4.59 31.20 -29.05
C LEU A 11 4.76 31.74 -27.61
N GLU A 12 4.02 32.78 -27.25
CA GLU A 12 3.96 33.33 -25.89
C GLU A 12 3.56 32.25 -24.88
N LEU A 13 2.45 31.53 -25.14
CA LEU A 13 1.98 30.45 -24.25
C LEU A 13 2.99 29.30 -24.12
N ASN A 14 3.57 28.84 -25.22
CA ASN A 14 4.57 27.78 -25.22
C ASN A 14 5.84 28.19 -24.45
N SER A 15 6.31 29.43 -24.67
CA SER A 15 7.48 29.96 -23.97
C SER A 15 7.23 30.11 -22.47
N TRP A 16 6.03 30.53 -22.08
CA TRP A 16 5.62 30.64 -20.68
C TRP A 16 5.52 29.27 -19.99
N GLN A 17 4.99 28.26 -20.67
CA GLN A 17 4.97 26.88 -20.15
C GLN A 17 6.40 26.36 -19.93
N LEU A 18 7.30 26.61 -20.90
CA LEU A 18 8.69 26.18 -20.81
C LEU A 18 9.46 26.93 -19.71
N LEU A 19 9.18 28.21 -19.52
CA LEU A 19 9.74 29.00 -18.40
C LEU A 19 9.30 28.43 -17.05
N ARG A 20 8.03 28.04 -16.90
CA ARG A 20 7.56 27.39 -15.66
C ARG A 20 8.26 26.06 -15.41
N LEU A 21 8.52 25.28 -16.46
CA LEU A 21 9.31 24.06 -16.35
C LEU A 21 10.75 24.34 -15.91
N LEU A 22 11.39 25.37 -16.47
CA LEU A 22 12.72 25.81 -16.06
C LEU A 22 12.74 26.28 -14.59
N GLN A 23 11.77 27.09 -14.17
CA GLN A 23 11.62 27.57 -12.78
C GLN A 23 11.39 26.42 -11.79
N ALA A 24 10.77 25.32 -12.22
CA ALA A 24 10.61 24.13 -11.38
C ALA A 24 11.92 23.34 -11.22
N GLN A 25 12.81 23.39 -12.21
CA GLN A 25 14.11 22.70 -12.19
C GLN A 25 15.22 23.53 -11.55
N LEU A 26 15.12 24.85 -11.63
CA LEU A 26 16.08 25.84 -11.14
C LEU A 26 15.41 26.62 -10.02
N SER A 27 15.65 26.18 -8.78
CA SER A 27 15.09 26.80 -7.59
C SER A 27 15.59 28.24 -7.48
N GLY A 28 14.77 29.20 -7.93
CA GLY A 28 15.01 30.62 -7.72
C GLY A 28 15.22 31.50 -8.95
N LEU A 29 14.99 31.04 -10.20
CA LEU A 29 15.05 31.87 -11.42
C LEU A 29 14.21 33.16 -11.28
N PRO A 30 14.83 34.34 -11.01
CA PRO A 30 14.10 35.56 -10.74
C PRO A 30 14.08 36.38 -12.02
N CYS A 31 13.43 35.87 -13.08
CA CYS A 31 13.30 36.65 -14.34
C CYS A 31 12.46 37.93 -14.17
N ARG A 32 12.14 38.34 -12.94
CA ARG A 32 11.25 39.46 -12.64
C ARG A 32 11.95 40.83 -12.71
N ASN A 33 13.29 40.92 -12.62
CA ASN A 33 14.03 42.20 -12.59
C ASN A 33 15.48 42.09 -13.15
N PHE A 34 15.69 41.56 -14.36
CA PHE A 34 17.03 41.61 -14.99
C PHE A 34 17.10 42.73 -16.05
N PRO A 35 18.01 43.72 -15.92
CA PRO A 35 18.25 44.69 -16.98
C PRO A 35 19.00 44.01 -18.13
N CYS A 36 18.35 43.88 -19.27
CA CYS A 36 18.95 43.35 -20.50
C CYS A 36 19.71 44.45 -21.25
N ASP A 37 20.66 45.13 -20.60
CA ASP A 37 21.36 46.28 -21.18
C ASP A 37 22.62 45.91 -21.99
N ALA A 38 22.85 44.63 -22.31
CA ALA A 38 24.10 44.17 -22.92
C ALA A 38 23.98 43.66 -24.38
N PHE A 39 22.91 43.96 -25.12
CA PHE A 39 22.76 43.48 -26.52
C PHE A 39 22.48 44.56 -27.57
N TYR A 40 22.46 45.84 -27.20
CA TYR A 40 22.38 46.95 -28.14
C TYR A 40 23.77 47.54 -28.41
N ASP A 41 24.64 46.80 -29.10
CA ASP A 41 25.69 47.43 -29.90
C ASP A 41 26.15 46.48 -31.01
N HIS A 42 25.48 46.58 -32.17
CA HIS A 42 26.08 46.15 -33.42
C HIS A 42 27.06 47.25 -33.89
N GLN A 43 28.26 47.29 -33.31
CA GLN A 43 29.51 47.74 -33.96
C GLN A 43 30.66 47.73 -32.94
N SER A 44 31.35 46.59 -32.80
CA SER A 44 32.81 46.55 -32.70
C SER A 44 33.30 45.12 -32.48
N SER A 45 34.40 44.81 -33.14
CA SER A 45 35.25 43.65 -32.93
C SER A 45 35.69 43.53 -31.47
N GLY A 46 35.41 42.39 -30.84
CA GLY A 46 35.98 42.06 -29.54
C GLY A 46 35.21 40.94 -28.87
N SER A 47 35.87 39.79 -28.70
CA SER A 47 35.42 38.73 -27.80
C SER A 47 35.31 39.28 -26.38
N THR A 48 34.11 39.54 -25.90
CA THR A 48 33.84 39.69 -24.48
C THR A 48 33.00 38.50 -24.05
N ASP A 49 33.68 37.52 -23.45
CA ASP A 49 33.11 36.37 -22.78
C ASP A 49 32.05 36.83 -21.77
N CYS A 50 30.78 36.53 -22.05
CA CYS A 50 29.72 36.62 -21.06
C CYS A 50 29.86 35.43 -20.09
N ASN A 51 30.65 35.62 -19.04
CA ASN A 51 30.67 34.79 -17.83
C ASN A 51 29.43 35.08 -16.97
N HIS A 52 28.24 34.68 -17.44
CA HIS A 52 27.04 34.60 -16.61
C HIS A 52 26.50 33.17 -16.67
N GLU A 53 26.08 32.64 -15.51
CA GLU A 53 25.53 31.29 -15.39
C GLU A 53 24.43 31.07 -16.45
N THR A 54 24.36 29.88 -17.04
CA THR A 54 23.45 29.58 -18.17
C THR A 54 21.97 29.91 -17.91
N GLU A 55 21.61 30.10 -16.64
CA GLU A 55 20.29 30.49 -16.12
C GLU A 55 19.96 31.96 -16.42
N ASP A 56 20.93 32.87 -16.25
CA ASP A 56 20.79 34.30 -16.53
C ASP A 56 20.52 34.54 -18.02
N MET A 57 21.22 33.80 -18.88
CA MET A 57 21.03 33.84 -20.33
C MET A 57 19.59 33.47 -20.73
N LEU A 58 18.99 32.45 -20.10
CA LEU A 58 17.62 32.01 -20.40
C LEU A 58 16.57 33.04 -19.94
N CYS A 59 16.77 33.68 -18.79
CA CYS A 59 15.91 34.79 -18.35
C CYS A 59 15.98 35.98 -19.31
N CYS A 60 17.19 36.38 -19.72
CA CYS A 60 17.38 37.50 -20.65
C CYS A 60 16.67 37.25 -21.98
N LEU A 61 16.80 36.05 -22.56
CA LEU A 61 16.13 35.68 -23.81
C LEU A 61 14.60 35.70 -23.69
N TYR A 62 14.05 35.27 -22.55
CA TYR A 62 12.60 35.33 -22.31
C TYR A 62 12.10 36.77 -22.15
N MET A 63 12.84 37.60 -21.41
CA MET A 63 12.49 39.00 -21.20
C MET A 63 12.61 39.82 -22.49
N GLU A 64 13.62 39.57 -23.31
CA GLU A 64 13.77 40.14 -24.66
C GLU A 64 12.56 39.80 -25.55
N ALA A 65 12.13 38.52 -25.56
CA ALA A 65 10.96 38.13 -26.34
C ALA A 65 9.66 38.80 -25.84
N THR A 66 9.52 38.94 -24.52
CA THR A 66 8.35 39.58 -23.89
C THR A 66 8.30 41.09 -24.18
N THR A 67 9.43 41.78 -24.12
CA THR A 67 9.51 43.23 -24.41
C THR A 67 9.26 43.53 -25.89
N LEU A 68 9.78 42.70 -26.80
CA LEU A 68 9.48 42.80 -28.23
C LEU A 68 7.99 42.59 -28.52
N TYR A 69 7.36 41.63 -27.83
CA TYR A 69 5.93 41.37 -27.97
C TYR A 69 5.05 42.50 -27.41
N THR A 70 5.39 43.08 -26.25
CA THR A 70 4.66 44.24 -25.71
C THR A 70 4.84 45.48 -26.60
N SER A 71 6.02 45.68 -27.17
CA SER A 71 6.30 46.73 -28.17
C SER A 71 5.48 46.52 -29.45
N TRP A 72 5.46 45.30 -29.99
CA TRP A 72 4.63 44.93 -31.15
C TRP A 72 3.13 45.14 -30.89
N LYS A 73 2.66 44.80 -29.68
CA LYS A 73 1.28 45.02 -29.23
C LYS A 73 0.94 46.49 -29.07
N SER A 74 1.88 47.29 -28.55
CA SER A 74 1.72 48.75 -28.34
C SER A 74 1.65 49.51 -29.67
N LYS A 75 2.49 49.17 -30.64
CA LYS A 75 2.51 49.77 -31.99
C LYS A 75 1.22 49.58 -32.80
N ARG A 76 0.31 48.70 -32.36
CA ARG A 76 -0.95 48.43 -33.06
C ARG A 76 -2.12 49.35 -32.70
N GLY A 77 -2.00 50.24 -31.71
CA GLY A 77 -2.98 51.29 -31.39
C GLY A 77 -4.40 50.80 -31.04
N PHE A 78 -4.89 51.10 -29.83
CA PHE A 78 -6.29 50.86 -29.47
C PHE A 78 -7.14 52.09 -29.82
N GLU A 79 -8.14 51.95 -30.69
CA GLU A 79 -9.21 52.93 -30.86
C GLU A 79 -10.52 52.29 -30.40
N TRP A 80 -11.10 52.81 -29.31
CA TRP A 80 -12.35 52.31 -28.74
C TRP A 80 -13.54 52.96 -29.46
N VAL A 81 -14.27 52.20 -30.28
CA VAL A 81 -15.58 52.62 -30.79
C VAL A 81 -16.66 51.82 -30.07
N PHE A 82 -17.52 52.51 -29.32
CA PHE A 82 -18.67 51.92 -28.64
C PHE A 82 -19.86 51.83 -29.61
N TYR A 83 -20.35 50.63 -29.88
CA TYR A 83 -21.70 50.41 -30.41
C TYR A 83 -22.44 49.43 -29.49
N VAL A 84 -23.65 49.82 -29.08
CA VAL A 84 -24.61 48.96 -28.40
C VAL A 84 -25.42 48.25 -29.48
N SER A 85 -25.36 46.92 -29.53
CA SER A 85 -26.32 46.12 -30.29
C SER A 85 -26.49 44.74 -29.67
N ASP A 86 -27.75 44.38 -29.48
CA ASP A 86 -28.22 43.16 -28.84
C ASP A 86 -28.02 41.93 -29.74
N TYR A 87 -27.69 40.81 -29.08
CA TYR A 87 -27.58 39.43 -29.59
C TYR A 87 -26.38 39.08 -30.49
N PHE A 88 -25.49 38.24 -29.96
CA PHE A 88 -24.71 37.31 -30.78
C PHE A 88 -24.65 35.92 -30.11
N ASN A 89 -25.12 34.93 -30.85
CA ASN A 89 -25.10 33.51 -30.50
C ASN A 89 -23.91 32.87 -31.25
N ILE A 90 -22.94 32.26 -30.55
CA ILE A 90 -21.84 31.52 -31.19
C ILE A 90 -21.91 30.06 -30.73
N SER A 91 -22.13 29.18 -31.71
CA SER A 91 -22.23 27.74 -31.52
C SER A 91 -20.94 27.08 -31.99
N ILE A 92 -20.02 26.76 -31.07
CA ILE A 92 -18.99 25.71 -31.24
C ILE A 92 -18.81 24.99 -29.90
N MET A 93 -19.22 23.70 -29.91
CA MET A 93 -19.02 22.62 -28.93
C MET A 93 -19.68 22.70 -27.53
N LYS A 94 -20.62 21.77 -27.33
CA LYS A 94 -21.36 21.43 -26.10
C LYS A 94 -20.43 20.98 -24.95
N ARG A 95 -20.29 21.78 -23.89
CA ARG A 95 -20.64 21.46 -22.48
C ARG A 95 -20.23 22.63 -21.57
N TYR A 96 -21.21 23.09 -20.79
CA TYR A 96 -21.20 24.21 -19.82
C TYR A 96 -21.42 25.64 -20.39
N PRO A 97 -22.64 26.20 -20.26
CA PRO A 97 -22.86 27.63 -20.48
C PRO A 97 -22.44 28.40 -19.23
N ILE A 98 -21.36 29.17 -19.32
CA ILE A 98 -21.01 30.17 -18.31
C ILE A 98 -21.79 31.45 -18.64
N LYS A 99 -22.75 31.82 -17.81
CA LYS A 99 -23.39 33.16 -17.85
C LYS A 99 -22.45 34.17 -17.20
N ILE A 100 -21.82 35.01 -18.01
CA ILE A 100 -21.12 36.22 -17.54
C ILE A 100 -22.12 37.39 -17.66
N PRO A 101 -22.35 38.22 -16.63
CA PRO A 101 -23.20 39.40 -16.77
C PRO A 101 -22.49 40.44 -17.64
N ASN A 102 -23.26 41.09 -18.52
CA ASN A 102 -22.97 42.31 -19.28
C ASN A 102 -21.48 42.65 -19.48
N SER A 103 -20.86 42.02 -20.48
CA SER A 103 -19.57 42.47 -21.01
C SER A 103 -19.77 43.06 -22.40
N VAL A 104 -19.38 44.34 -22.53
CA VAL A 104 -19.34 45.09 -23.79
C VAL A 104 -18.47 44.34 -24.79
N CYS A 105 -19.05 43.95 -25.93
CA CYS A 105 -18.33 43.24 -26.98
C CYS A 105 -17.54 44.26 -27.81
N CYS A 106 -16.21 44.25 -27.69
CA CYS A 106 -15.32 45.14 -28.42
C CYS A 106 -14.79 44.42 -29.67
N PHE A 107 -15.27 44.81 -30.87
CA PHE A 107 -14.69 44.34 -32.13
C PHE A 107 -13.46 45.19 -32.49
N ILE A 108 -12.28 44.55 -32.56
CA ILE A 108 -11.01 45.18 -32.91
C ILE A 108 -10.84 45.15 -34.44
N ILE A 109 -10.79 46.32 -35.08
CA ILE A 109 -10.28 46.49 -36.44
C ILE A 109 -8.76 46.75 -36.33
N CYS A 110 -7.93 45.77 -36.70
CA CYS A 110 -6.47 45.88 -36.61
C CYS A 110 -5.89 46.69 -37.77
N ARG A 111 -5.07 47.72 -37.48
CA ARG A 111 -4.10 48.26 -38.45
C ARG A 111 -2.87 47.35 -38.55
N SER A 112 -2.34 47.24 -39.77
CA SER A 112 -1.16 46.44 -40.12
C SER A 112 0.08 46.90 -39.35
N ALA A 113 0.62 46.04 -38.48
CA ALA A 113 1.97 46.20 -37.96
C ALA A 113 2.99 45.83 -39.04
N SER A 114 4.15 46.48 -39.05
CA SER A 114 5.25 46.14 -39.96
C SER A 114 5.59 44.64 -39.86
N ASN A 115 5.63 43.95 -41.01
CA ASN A 115 6.07 42.54 -41.11
C ASN A 115 7.45 42.32 -40.45
N LYS A 116 8.30 43.36 -40.38
CA LYS A 116 9.60 43.29 -39.68
C LYS A 116 9.44 43.15 -38.17
N ASP A 117 8.48 43.85 -37.56
CA ASP A 117 8.23 43.79 -36.11
C ASP A 117 7.62 42.44 -35.70
N TYR A 118 6.79 41.85 -36.56
CA TYR A 118 6.29 40.48 -36.38
C TYR A 118 7.43 39.45 -36.43
N ARG A 119 8.28 39.52 -37.47
CA ARG A 119 9.39 38.58 -37.66
C ARG A 119 10.43 38.66 -36.55
N SER A 120 10.76 39.86 -36.06
CA SER A 120 11.71 40.03 -34.95
C SER A 120 11.16 39.43 -33.64
N THR A 121 9.89 39.68 -33.34
CA THR A 121 9.21 39.12 -32.15
C THR A 121 9.14 37.60 -32.21
N ALA A 122 8.76 37.03 -33.36
CA ALA A 122 8.72 35.59 -33.54
C ALA A 122 10.11 34.96 -33.42
N ALA A 123 11.15 35.59 -33.99
CA ALA A 123 12.54 35.11 -33.91
C ALA A 123 13.06 35.08 -32.45
N ALA A 124 12.72 36.08 -31.63
CA ALA A 124 13.09 36.11 -30.23
C ALA A 124 12.45 34.95 -29.44
N TYR A 125 11.15 34.67 -29.64
CA TYR A 125 10.50 33.51 -29.03
C TYR A 125 11.11 32.18 -29.47
N TYR A 126 11.42 32.02 -30.77
CA TYR A 126 12.09 30.81 -31.26
C TYR A 126 13.49 30.64 -30.66
N LYS A 127 14.25 31.72 -30.49
CA LYS A 127 15.58 31.71 -29.88
C LYS A 127 15.52 31.27 -28.41
N PHE A 128 14.55 31.78 -27.65
CA PHE A 128 14.29 31.32 -26.28
C PHE A 128 13.89 29.84 -26.26
N LEU A 129 12.88 29.43 -27.04
CA LEU A 129 12.38 28.05 -27.08
C LEU A 129 13.48 27.04 -27.45
N LYS A 130 14.34 27.39 -28.40
CA LYS A 130 15.47 26.55 -28.81
C LYS A 130 16.51 26.45 -27.69
N SER A 131 16.92 27.57 -27.10
CA SER A 131 17.95 27.57 -26.04
C SER A 131 17.47 26.87 -24.78
N ALA A 132 16.22 27.10 -24.39
CA ALA A 132 15.58 26.45 -23.25
C ALA A 132 15.40 24.93 -23.48
N SER A 133 14.99 24.51 -24.68
CA SER A 133 14.84 23.08 -25.00
C SER A 133 16.19 22.36 -25.08
N GLU A 134 17.23 22.98 -25.66
CA GLU A 134 18.59 22.43 -25.67
C GLU A 134 19.16 22.33 -24.26
N TRP A 135 18.96 23.35 -23.41
CA TRP A 135 19.40 23.31 -22.01
C TRP A 135 18.69 22.20 -21.23
N LEU A 136 17.36 22.08 -21.36
CA LEU A 136 16.59 21.01 -20.71
C LEU A 136 17.05 19.63 -21.18
N SER A 137 17.32 19.48 -22.49
CA SER A 137 17.86 18.24 -23.05
C SER A 137 19.22 17.88 -22.45
N ARG A 138 20.14 18.84 -22.32
CA ARG A 138 21.47 18.61 -21.71
C ARG A 138 21.39 18.32 -20.21
N ARG A 139 20.55 19.04 -19.48
CA ARG A 139 20.38 18.81 -18.03
C ARG A 139 19.75 17.45 -17.75
N SER A 140 18.85 16.97 -18.62
CA SER A 140 18.32 15.61 -18.52
C SER A 140 19.40 14.53 -18.72
N THR A 141 20.53 14.86 -19.36
CA THR A 141 21.67 13.96 -19.55
C THR A 141 22.74 14.06 -18.46
N ASP A 142 22.83 15.17 -17.72
CA ASP A 142 23.76 15.34 -16.59
C ASP A 142 23.26 14.60 -15.34
N LYS A 143 23.52 13.29 -15.30
CA LYS A 143 23.10 12.42 -14.21
C LYS A 143 24.19 12.37 -13.13
N PRO A 144 23.85 12.54 -11.83
CA PRO A 144 24.80 12.33 -10.74
C PRO A 144 25.06 10.83 -10.54
N VAL A 145 25.79 10.20 -11.47
CA VAL A 145 26.05 8.75 -11.51
C VAL A 145 26.65 8.25 -10.19
N LYS A 146 27.51 9.05 -9.56
CA LYS A 146 28.12 8.73 -8.26
C LYS A 146 27.07 8.59 -7.15
N LEU A 147 26.06 9.47 -7.12
CA LEU A 147 25.02 9.46 -6.10
C LEU A 147 24.05 8.29 -6.32
N LEU A 148 23.71 8.02 -7.59
CA LEU A 148 22.90 6.88 -7.98
C LEU A 148 23.59 5.55 -7.64
N ALA A 149 24.87 5.42 -7.97
CA ALA A 149 25.67 4.24 -7.66
C ALA A 149 25.79 4.01 -6.15
N LEU A 150 25.98 5.08 -5.37
CA LEU A 150 25.97 5.01 -3.90
C LEU A 150 24.62 4.50 -3.38
N GLY A 151 23.50 5.03 -3.87
CA GLY A 151 22.17 4.58 -3.48
C GLY A 151 21.91 3.10 -3.83
N LEU A 152 22.33 2.68 -5.02
CA LEU A 152 22.21 1.27 -5.42
C LEU A 152 23.09 0.35 -4.56
N ALA A 153 24.31 0.78 -4.23
CA ALA A 153 25.22 0.02 -3.39
C ALA A 153 24.67 -0.14 -1.96
N THR A 154 24.12 0.92 -1.35
CA THR A 154 23.53 0.84 0.00
C THR A 154 22.31 -0.07 0.01
N MET A 155 21.47 0.00 -1.02
CA MET A 155 20.34 -0.89 -1.22
C MET A 155 20.77 -2.35 -1.34
N PHE A 156 21.80 -2.65 -2.14
CA PHE A 156 22.36 -4.02 -2.27
C PHE A 156 23.00 -4.53 -0.97
N VAL A 157 23.72 -3.68 -0.23
CA VAL A 157 24.27 -4.07 1.08
C VAL A 157 23.14 -4.40 2.05
N SER A 158 22.05 -3.63 2.05
CA SER A 158 20.89 -3.87 2.91
C SER A 158 20.19 -5.21 2.61
N THR A 159 20.03 -5.58 1.34
CA THR A 159 19.45 -6.88 0.95
C THR A 159 20.31 -8.04 1.38
N VAL A 160 21.63 -7.94 1.22
CA VAL A 160 22.58 -8.97 1.60
C VAL A 160 22.55 -9.17 3.12
N ILE A 161 22.51 -8.09 3.91
CA ILE A 161 22.41 -8.17 5.37
C ILE A 161 21.11 -8.87 5.79
N LEU A 162 19.96 -8.43 5.27
CA LEU A 162 18.65 -9.01 5.60
C LEU A 162 18.56 -10.48 5.19
N SER A 163 19.04 -10.82 3.99
CA SER A 163 19.06 -12.20 3.49
C SER A 163 20.02 -13.10 4.29
N SER A 164 21.17 -12.57 4.69
CA SER A 164 22.11 -13.26 5.57
C SER A 164 21.50 -13.53 6.95
N LEU A 165 20.79 -12.56 7.53
CA LEU A 165 20.07 -12.75 8.79
C LEU A 165 18.99 -13.83 8.68
N MET A 166 18.25 -13.88 7.56
CA MET A 166 17.28 -14.96 7.30
C MET A 166 17.98 -16.31 7.25
N PHE A 167 19.08 -16.39 6.50
CA PHE A 167 19.83 -17.62 6.34
C PHE A 167 20.41 -18.11 7.67
N CYS A 168 20.97 -17.22 8.49
CA CYS A 168 21.45 -17.53 9.83
C CYS A 168 20.35 -18.09 10.73
N ARG A 169 19.15 -17.49 10.70
CA ARG A 169 17.99 -17.98 11.46
C ARG A 169 17.52 -19.35 10.98
N LEU A 170 17.41 -19.56 9.67
CA LEU A 170 17.06 -20.85 9.07
C LEU A 170 18.08 -21.93 9.48
N ARG A 171 19.37 -21.60 9.47
CA ARG A 171 20.45 -22.50 9.88
C ARG A 171 20.40 -22.83 11.37
N GLN A 172 20.11 -21.86 12.23
CA GLN A 172 19.99 -22.07 13.68
C GLN A 172 18.90 -23.09 14.02
N ILE A 173 17.74 -22.99 13.37
CA ILE A 173 16.62 -23.91 13.56
C ILE A 173 16.96 -25.31 13.01
N TYR A 174 17.62 -25.38 11.85
CA TYR A 174 18.02 -26.66 11.26
C TYR A 174 19.04 -27.42 12.13
N HIS A 175 19.98 -26.71 12.76
CA HIS A 175 20.94 -27.33 13.69
C HIS A 175 20.32 -27.68 15.05
N GLY A 176 19.41 -26.86 15.58
CA GLY A 176 18.68 -27.17 16.82
C GLY A 176 17.83 -28.44 16.72
N GLY A 177 17.26 -28.72 15.54
CA GLY A 177 16.48 -29.94 15.30
C GLY A 177 17.30 -31.23 15.20
N LYS A 178 18.61 -31.17 14.89
CA LYS A 178 19.47 -32.36 14.79
C LYS A 178 19.82 -32.98 16.14
N GLN A 179 19.59 -32.30 17.25
CA GLN A 179 19.95 -32.81 18.58
C GLN A 179 18.88 -33.75 19.19
N GLN A 180 17.71 -33.88 18.56
CA GLN A 180 16.60 -34.74 19.01
C GLN A 180 16.31 -35.97 18.12
N SER A 181 17.03 -36.18 17.01
CA SER A 181 16.86 -37.38 16.17
C SER A 181 18.20 -37.98 15.75
N LEU A 182 18.73 -38.86 16.61
CA LEU A 182 19.64 -39.92 16.18
C LEU A 182 18.85 -40.93 15.32
N ASN A 183 18.70 -40.61 14.04
CA ASN A 183 18.51 -41.57 12.96
C ASN A 183 19.21 -41.01 11.71
N LEU A 184 20.51 -41.23 11.66
CA LEU A 184 21.34 -41.07 10.48
C LEU A 184 20.90 -42.09 9.43
N ASN A 185 20.23 -41.62 8.35
CA ASN A 185 20.62 -41.95 6.98
C ASN A 185 19.81 -41.32 5.83
N ASP A 186 18.90 -40.36 6.04
CA ASP A 186 18.07 -39.86 4.91
C ASP A 186 17.88 -38.34 4.79
N SER A 187 18.70 -37.51 5.47
CA SER A 187 18.39 -36.08 5.65
C SER A 187 19.17 -35.07 4.80
N MET A 188 19.96 -35.53 3.80
CA MET A 188 20.76 -34.62 2.96
C MET A 188 20.11 -34.17 1.64
N ASN A 189 18.89 -34.60 1.28
CA ASN A 189 18.33 -34.21 -0.03
C ASN A 189 16.79 -34.15 -0.14
N GLY A 190 16.14 -33.19 0.52
CA GLY A 190 14.71 -32.97 0.27
C GLY A 190 14.24 -31.59 0.67
N TRP A 191 14.50 -30.57 -0.15
CA TRP A 191 13.71 -29.35 -0.06
C TRP A 191 12.25 -29.71 -0.36
N SER A 192 11.34 -29.28 0.51
CA SER A 192 9.92 -29.54 0.28
C SER A 192 9.42 -28.71 -0.91
N LEU A 193 8.45 -29.26 -1.66
CA LEU A 193 7.96 -28.65 -2.91
C LEU A 193 7.44 -27.21 -2.71
N ASP A 194 6.84 -26.92 -1.56
CA ASP A 194 6.38 -25.59 -1.17
C ASP A 194 7.52 -24.62 -0.91
N GLU A 195 8.63 -25.05 -0.30
CA GLU A 195 9.82 -24.20 -0.13
C GLU A 195 10.43 -23.84 -1.48
N THR A 196 10.60 -24.82 -2.37
CA THR A 196 11.09 -24.57 -3.73
C THR A 196 10.16 -23.66 -4.51
N PHE A 197 8.84 -23.82 -4.33
CA PHE A 197 7.85 -23.00 -5.01
C PHE A 197 7.92 -21.55 -4.57
N ILE A 198 7.89 -21.26 -3.26
CA ILE A 198 7.97 -19.88 -2.74
C ILE A 198 9.27 -19.18 -3.16
N LEU A 199 10.41 -19.89 -3.15
CA LEU A 199 11.66 -19.30 -3.63
C LEU A 199 11.65 -19.06 -5.15
N SER A 200 11.07 -19.97 -5.92
CA SER A 200 10.90 -19.82 -7.37
C SER A 200 10.00 -18.63 -7.72
N VAL A 201 9.00 -18.32 -6.88
CA VAL A 201 8.13 -17.14 -7.05
C VAL A 201 8.93 -15.85 -7.12
N ILE A 202 9.89 -15.65 -6.20
CA ILE A 202 10.72 -14.44 -6.15
C ILE A 202 11.53 -14.32 -7.44
N LEU A 203 12.11 -15.42 -7.93
CA LEU A 203 12.85 -15.45 -9.19
C LEU A 203 11.96 -15.11 -10.39
N ILE A 204 10.75 -15.68 -10.44
CA ILE A 204 9.77 -15.39 -11.49
C ILE A 204 9.41 -13.91 -11.48
N LEU A 205 9.11 -13.31 -10.32
CA LEU A 205 8.79 -11.90 -10.19
C LEU A 205 9.95 -10.98 -10.63
N VAL A 206 11.17 -11.29 -10.22
CA VAL A 206 12.36 -10.52 -10.65
C VAL A 206 12.57 -10.61 -12.15
N SER A 207 12.40 -11.81 -12.74
CA SER A 207 12.53 -11.99 -14.19
C SER A 207 11.43 -11.26 -14.96
N SER A 208 10.18 -11.30 -14.47
CA SER A 208 9.04 -10.68 -15.13
C SER A 208 9.14 -9.16 -15.17
N MET A 209 9.79 -8.55 -14.17
CA MET A 209 10.01 -7.10 -14.12
C MET A 209 10.81 -6.55 -15.30
N THR A 210 11.57 -7.37 -16.01
CA THR A 210 12.37 -6.93 -17.18
C THR A 210 11.49 -6.65 -18.41
N SER A 211 10.29 -7.23 -18.47
CA SER A 211 9.36 -7.05 -19.60
C SER A 211 8.29 -6.01 -19.27
N SER A 212 8.13 -5.00 -20.12
CA SER A 212 7.11 -3.96 -19.92
C SER A 212 5.69 -4.51 -19.92
N SER A 213 5.37 -5.50 -20.77
CA SER A 213 4.04 -6.11 -20.81
C SER A 213 3.72 -6.91 -19.54
N MET A 214 4.72 -7.60 -18.99
CA MET A 214 4.57 -8.35 -17.74
C MET A 214 4.43 -7.42 -16.52
N VAL A 215 5.01 -6.22 -16.57
CA VAL A 215 4.82 -5.20 -15.53
C VAL A 215 3.41 -4.64 -15.55
N GLU A 216 2.81 -4.41 -16.72
CA GLU A 216 1.40 -3.99 -16.82
C GLU A 216 0.45 -5.08 -16.31
N GLU A 217 0.76 -6.34 -16.64
CA GLU A 217 -0.09 -7.51 -16.39
C GLU A 217 0.34 -8.32 -15.13
N GLU A 218 1.05 -7.67 -14.19
CA GLU A 218 1.61 -8.30 -12.99
C GLU A 218 0.56 -8.99 -12.10
N HIS A 219 -0.67 -8.48 -12.11
CA HIS A 219 -1.76 -9.05 -11.33
C HIS A 219 -2.02 -10.53 -11.68
N TYR A 220 -1.80 -10.97 -12.93
CA TYR A 220 -1.91 -12.38 -13.29
C TYR A 220 -0.88 -13.24 -12.60
N ILE A 221 0.34 -12.73 -12.44
CA ILE A 221 1.42 -13.44 -11.78
C ILE A 221 0.98 -13.71 -10.35
N TRP A 222 0.55 -12.69 -9.61
CA TRP A 222 0.06 -12.84 -8.23
C TRP A 222 -1.10 -13.83 -8.11
N TYR A 223 -2.12 -13.73 -8.96
CA TYR A 223 -3.27 -14.64 -8.92
C TYR A 223 -2.90 -16.09 -9.28
N PHE A 224 -2.02 -16.29 -10.25
CA PHE A 224 -1.52 -17.60 -10.62
C PHE A 224 -0.73 -18.24 -9.49
N LEU A 225 0.15 -17.47 -8.85
CA LEU A 225 0.99 -17.94 -7.76
C LEU A 225 0.16 -18.36 -6.54
N ILE A 226 -0.79 -17.52 -6.11
CA ILE A 226 -1.67 -17.84 -4.97
C ILE A 226 -2.56 -19.05 -5.27
N SER A 227 -3.15 -19.11 -6.46
CA SER A 227 -3.99 -20.27 -6.85
C SER A 227 -3.18 -21.57 -6.86
N THR A 228 -1.94 -21.52 -7.38
CA THR A 228 -1.05 -22.67 -7.42
C THR A 228 -0.62 -23.09 -6.02
N PHE A 229 -0.31 -22.14 -5.13
CA PHE A 229 -0.01 -22.42 -3.73
C PHE A 229 -1.19 -23.11 -3.02
N TYR A 230 -2.42 -22.63 -3.21
CA TYR A 230 -3.61 -23.29 -2.64
C TYR A 230 -3.83 -24.70 -3.19
N LEU A 231 -3.51 -24.95 -4.46
CA LEU A 231 -3.54 -26.31 -5.03
C LEU A 231 -2.43 -27.21 -4.44
N LEU A 232 -1.25 -26.67 -4.13
CA LEU A 232 -0.20 -27.40 -3.44
C LEU A 232 -0.64 -27.77 -2.01
N LEU A 233 -1.30 -26.84 -1.30
CA LEU A 233 -1.91 -27.13 0.01
C LEU A 233 -2.96 -28.24 -0.10
N LEU A 234 -3.83 -28.18 -1.12
CA LEU A 234 -4.84 -29.21 -1.38
C LEU A 234 -4.22 -30.58 -1.65
N ARG A 235 -3.16 -30.62 -2.47
CA ARG A 235 -2.43 -31.85 -2.77
C ARG A 235 -1.83 -32.45 -1.50
N LYS A 236 -1.16 -31.62 -0.68
CA LYS A 236 -0.57 -32.08 0.59
C LYS A 236 -1.61 -32.59 1.57
N THR A 237 -2.74 -31.89 1.73
CA THR A 237 -3.82 -32.38 2.60
C THR A 237 -4.42 -33.68 2.09
N ALA A 238 -4.67 -33.80 0.78
CA ALA A 238 -5.19 -35.02 0.18
C ALA A 238 -4.23 -36.21 0.38
N GLN A 239 -2.92 -35.99 0.19
CA GLN A 239 -1.89 -37.00 0.43
C GLN A 239 -1.86 -37.45 1.89
N SER A 240 -1.92 -36.50 2.84
CA SER A 240 -1.96 -36.81 4.27
C SER A 240 -3.20 -37.65 4.65
N LEU A 241 -4.37 -37.33 4.05
CA LEU A 241 -5.61 -38.05 4.30
C LEU A 241 -5.59 -39.47 3.71
N CYS A 242 -5.03 -39.64 2.51
CA CYS A 242 -4.86 -40.95 1.88
C CYS A 242 -3.89 -41.85 2.68
N ALA A 243 -2.78 -41.30 3.17
CA ALA A 243 -1.82 -42.03 3.99
C ALA A 243 -2.48 -42.53 5.30
N VAL A 244 -3.23 -41.67 5.98
CA VAL A 244 -3.99 -42.05 7.18
C VAL A 244 -5.02 -43.13 6.87
N ARG A 245 -5.73 -43.05 5.73
CA ARG A 245 -6.72 -44.06 5.34
C ARG A 245 -6.09 -45.44 5.07
N PHE A 246 -4.89 -45.49 4.50
CA PHE A 246 -4.18 -46.76 4.28
C PHE A 246 -3.73 -47.40 5.61
N GLN A 247 -3.26 -46.57 6.55
CA GLN A 247 -2.81 -47.01 7.88
C GLN A 247 -3.98 -47.36 8.82
N SER A 248 -5.15 -46.76 8.62
CA SER A 248 -6.39 -47.02 9.40
C SER A 248 -7.05 -48.37 9.15
N SER A 249 -6.53 -49.19 8.23
CA SER A 249 -6.96 -50.59 8.12
C SER A 249 -6.58 -51.44 9.35
N PHE A 250 -5.72 -50.93 10.24
CA PHE A 250 -5.21 -51.67 11.40
C PHE A 250 -5.56 -51.10 12.80
N PHE A 251 -5.93 -49.81 12.97
CA PHE A 251 -6.30 -49.25 14.29
C PHE A 251 -7.29 -48.07 14.22
N THR A 252 -8.21 -48.01 15.20
CA THR A 252 -9.27 -47.00 15.39
C THR A 252 -8.72 -45.63 15.81
N GLN A 253 -8.84 -44.62 14.93
CA GLN A 253 -8.42 -43.24 15.20
C GLN A 253 -9.43 -42.20 14.65
N ASN A 254 -10.58 -42.05 15.31
CA ASN A 254 -11.66 -41.13 14.88
C ASN A 254 -11.29 -39.62 14.96
N GLY A 255 -10.26 -39.24 15.73
CA GLY A 255 -9.86 -37.84 15.91
C GLY A 255 -9.09 -37.24 14.73
N GLN A 256 -8.11 -37.99 14.18
CA GLN A 256 -7.23 -37.50 13.11
C GLN A 256 -7.95 -37.34 11.77
N SER A 257 -8.95 -38.18 11.48
CA SER A 257 -9.75 -38.08 10.25
C SER A 257 -10.56 -36.78 10.22
N ARG A 258 -11.17 -36.38 11.36
CA ARG A 258 -11.96 -35.15 11.51
C ARG A 258 -11.13 -33.89 11.27
N GLU A 259 -9.89 -33.84 11.76
CA GLU A 259 -8.98 -32.72 11.50
C GLU A 259 -8.61 -32.60 10.02
N GLY A 260 -8.37 -33.72 9.35
CA GLY A 260 -8.10 -33.75 7.91
C GLY A 260 -9.25 -33.15 7.08
N TYR A 261 -10.50 -33.48 7.42
CA TYR A 261 -11.68 -32.89 6.75
C TYR A 261 -11.77 -31.37 6.97
N PHE A 262 -11.54 -30.87 8.19
CA PHE A 262 -11.53 -29.43 8.43
C PHE A 262 -10.43 -28.72 7.62
N ARG A 263 -9.23 -29.31 7.51
CA ARG A 263 -8.15 -28.75 6.67
C ARG A 263 -8.58 -28.68 5.20
N MET A 264 -9.23 -29.72 4.68
CA MET A 264 -9.78 -29.70 3.31
C MET A 264 -10.83 -28.59 3.15
N CYS A 265 -11.75 -28.42 4.10
CA CYS A 265 -12.75 -27.35 4.06
C CYS A 265 -12.10 -25.96 3.99
N PHE A 266 -11.06 -25.69 4.78
CA PHE A 266 -10.34 -24.41 4.71
C PHE A 266 -9.65 -24.21 3.36
N VAL A 267 -9.04 -25.25 2.78
CA VAL A 267 -8.42 -25.13 1.45
C VAL A 267 -9.45 -24.89 0.36
N PHE A 268 -10.61 -25.56 0.41
CA PHE A 268 -11.71 -25.27 -0.51
C PHE A 268 -12.21 -23.84 -0.36
N LEU A 269 -12.33 -23.34 0.88
CA LEU A 269 -12.71 -21.96 1.16
C LEU A 269 -11.69 -20.95 0.59
N LEU A 270 -10.39 -21.23 0.70
CA LEU A 270 -9.32 -20.43 0.10
C LEU A 270 -9.41 -20.43 -1.43
N LEU A 271 -9.65 -21.59 -2.04
CA LEU A 271 -9.80 -21.71 -3.50
C LEU A 271 -11.04 -20.97 -4.01
N THR A 272 -12.21 -21.15 -3.38
CA THR A 272 -13.45 -20.52 -3.84
C THR A 272 -13.40 -19.00 -3.67
N SER A 273 -13.01 -18.52 -2.50
CA SER A 273 -12.83 -17.08 -2.27
C SER A 273 -11.76 -16.47 -3.18
N GLY A 274 -10.67 -17.19 -3.45
CA GLY A 274 -9.59 -16.72 -4.34
C GLY A 274 -10.04 -16.60 -5.79
N ARG A 275 -10.90 -17.51 -6.25
CA ARG A 275 -11.50 -17.43 -7.58
C ARG A 275 -12.46 -16.25 -7.70
N VAL A 276 -13.26 -15.99 -6.68
CA VAL A 276 -14.16 -14.81 -6.66
C VAL A 276 -13.34 -13.51 -6.63
N LEU A 277 -12.31 -13.41 -5.79
CA LEU A 277 -11.44 -12.22 -5.72
C LEU A 277 -10.74 -11.94 -7.06
N ARG A 278 -10.21 -12.97 -7.73
CA ARG A 278 -9.60 -12.83 -9.05
C ARG A 278 -10.58 -12.28 -10.10
N GLY A 279 -11.85 -12.70 -10.03
CA GLY A 279 -12.88 -12.25 -10.96
C GLY A 279 -13.50 -10.91 -10.60
N TRP A 280 -13.21 -10.36 -9.41
CA TRP A 280 -13.89 -9.18 -8.89
C TRP A 280 -13.60 -7.94 -9.72
N HIS A 281 -12.30 -7.68 -9.91
CA HIS A 281 -11.76 -6.67 -10.80
C HIS A 281 -10.72 -7.33 -11.70
N GLN A 282 -10.91 -7.25 -13.01
CA GLN A 282 -9.89 -7.68 -13.97
C GLN A 282 -9.21 -6.42 -14.51
N GLY A 283 -7.97 -6.23 -14.07
CA GLY A 283 -7.12 -5.16 -14.59
C GLY A 283 -6.48 -5.56 -15.93
N GLY A 284 -5.61 -4.69 -16.43
CA GLY A 284 -4.85 -4.95 -17.66
C GLY A 284 -5.57 -4.48 -18.92
N VAL A 285 -4.79 -4.24 -19.98
CA VAL A 285 -5.30 -3.69 -21.24
C VAL A 285 -6.19 -4.72 -21.95
N ASN A 286 -5.87 -6.01 -21.77
CA ASN A 286 -6.49 -7.13 -22.48
C ASN A 286 -7.97 -7.38 -22.09
N TRP A 287 -8.39 -7.02 -20.88
CA TRP A 287 -9.74 -7.28 -20.37
C TRP A 287 -10.58 -6.02 -20.18
N THR A 288 -10.07 -4.87 -20.61
CA THR A 288 -10.81 -3.59 -20.56
C THR A 288 -12.17 -3.65 -21.25
N SER A 289 -12.31 -4.48 -22.28
CA SER A 289 -13.52 -4.65 -23.08
C SER A 289 -14.56 -5.58 -22.44
N LEU A 290 -14.19 -6.39 -21.44
CA LEU A 290 -15.09 -7.35 -20.81
C LEU A 290 -15.60 -6.83 -19.46
N PRO A 291 -16.89 -7.06 -19.13
CA PRO A 291 -17.42 -6.66 -17.84
C PRO A 291 -17.00 -7.63 -16.73
N ASP A 292 -16.39 -7.09 -15.67
CA ASP A 292 -15.97 -7.81 -14.45
C ASP A 292 -17.09 -7.84 -13.41
N ILE A 293 -17.00 -8.70 -12.38
CA ILE A 293 -18.07 -8.86 -11.38
C ILE A 293 -18.48 -7.51 -10.77
N SER A 294 -17.54 -6.62 -10.52
CA SER A 294 -17.80 -5.25 -10.07
C SER A 294 -18.67 -4.45 -11.05
N LYS A 295 -18.31 -4.43 -12.34
CA LYS A 295 -19.07 -3.75 -13.41
C LYS A 295 -20.46 -4.38 -13.62
N TRP A 296 -20.57 -5.72 -13.53
CA TRP A 296 -21.87 -6.41 -13.55
C TRP A 296 -22.75 -5.96 -12.38
N LEU A 297 -22.17 -5.80 -11.19
CA LEU A 297 -22.91 -5.36 -10.01
C LEU A 297 -23.34 -3.89 -10.12
N GLU A 298 -22.49 -3.03 -10.65
CA GLU A 298 -22.83 -1.63 -10.93
C GLU A 298 -23.95 -1.51 -11.97
N GLN A 299 -23.92 -2.33 -13.02
CA GLN A 299 -24.97 -2.40 -14.04
C GLN A 299 -26.31 -2.94 -13.49
N ALA A 300 -26.27 -3.87 -12.54
CA ALA A 300 -27.47 -4.40 -11.89
C ALA A 300 -28.22 -3.33 -11.08
N GLY A 301 -27.52 -2.29 -10.61
CA GLY A 301 -28.10 -1.11 -9.98
C GLY A 301 -27.68 -0.91 -8.52
N SER A 302 -27.80 0.34 -8.06
CA SER A 302 -27.35 0.80 -6.74
C SER A 302 -27.95 0.01 -5.56
N GLN A 303 -29.20 -0.46 -5.70
CA GLN A 303 -29.86 -1.25 -4.65
C GLN A 303 -29.15 -2.59 -4.39
N HIS A 304 -28.67 -3.26 -5.44
CA HIS A 304 -27.92 -4.52 -5.30
C HIS A 304 -26.54 -4.29 -4.70
N VAL A 305 -25.83 -3.23 -5.13
CA VAL A 305 -24.55 -2.84 -4.52
C VAL A 305 -24.72 -2.56 -3.03
N LYS A 306 -25.72 -1.75 -2.65
CA LYS A 306 -25.98 -1.38 -1.24
C LYS A 306 -26.36 -2.59 -0.38
N SER A 307 -27.23 -3.47 -0.87
CA SER A 307 -27.59 -4.69 -0.14
C SER A 307 -26.40 -5.61 0.09
N LEU A 308 -25.55 -5.80 -0.93
CA LEU A 308 -24.33 -6.60 -0.80
C LEU A 308 -23.32 -5.95 0.16
N GLN A 309 -23.22 -4.63 0.13
CA GLN A 309 -22.38 -3.87 1.06
C GLN A 309 -22.83 -4.06 2.52
N LEU A 310 -24.13 -3.95 2.79
CA LEU A 310 -24.69 -4.13 4.13
C LEU A 310 -24.51 -5.56 4.64
N ILE A 311 -24.75 -6.57 3.80
CA ILE A 311 -24.53 -7.98 4.14
C ILE A 311 -23.05 -8.20 4.48
N SER A 312 -22.14 -7.69 3.67
CA SER A 312 -20.71 -7.87 3.87
C SER A 312 -20.22 -7.17 5.13
N ALA A 313 -20.67 -5.92 5.38
CA ALA A 313 -20.35 -5.19 6.61
C ALA A 313 -20.86 -5.93 7.86
N PHE A 314 -22.09 -6.44 7.82
CA PHE A 314 -22.66 -7.23 8.92
C PHE A 314 -21.86 -8.51 9.18
N LEU A 315 -21.43 -9.23 8.13
CA LEU A 315 -20.61 -10.43 8.24
C LEU A 315 -19.23 -10.12 8.83
N VAL A 316 -18.56 -9.05 8.41
CA VAL A 316 -17.28 -8.61 8.96
C VAL A 316 -17.40 -8.34 10.47
N ILE A 317 -18.42 -7.58 10.88
CA ILE A 317 -18.69 -7.27 12.28
C ILE A 317 -18.97 -8.55 13.06
N SER A 318 -19.82 -9.43 12.53
CA SER A 318 -20.20 -10.69 13.17
C SER A 318 -19.01 -11.63 13.37
N ILE A 319 -18.17 -11.82 12.34
CA ILE A 319 -16.98 -12.68 12.41
C ILE A 319 -15.99 -12.16 13.45
N GLY A 320 -15.69 -10.86 13.42
CA GLY A 320 -14.72 -10.29 14.37
C GLY A 320 -15.23 -10.27 15.80
N LEU A 321 -16.51 -9.98 16.03
CA LEU A 321 -17.10 -10.08 17.36
C LEU A 321 -17.09 -11.53 17.85
N PHE A 322 -17.50 -12.49 17.02
CA PHE A 322 -17.45 -13.92 17.36
C PHE A 322 -16.04 -14.36 17.75
N ALA A 323 -15.02 -13.91 17.03
CA ALA A 323 -13.63 -14.21 17.35
C ALA A 323 -13.16 -13.59 18.67
N LEU A 324 -13.57 -12.35 18.97
CA LEU A 324 -13.33 -11.70 20.26
C LEU A 324 -14.11 -12.38 21.40
N PHE A 325 -15.30 -12.93 21.13
CA PHE A 325 -16.12 -13.67 22.09
C PHE A 325 -15.60 -15.08 22.38
N SER A 326 -14.87 -15.68 21.43
CA SER A 326 -14.33 -17.04 21.56
C SER A 326 -13.30 -17.18 22.71
N ILE A 327 -12.83 -16.06 23.27
CA ILE A 327 -11.99 -16.07 24.48
C ILE A 327 -12.90 -16.03 25.71
N GLU A 328 -12.91 -17.08 26.51
CA GLU A 328 -13.72 -17.23 27.73
C GLU A 328 -13.29 -16.31 28.91
N SER A 329 -12.51 -15.25 28.64
CA SER A 329 -12.05 -14.34 29.68
C SER A 329 -13.21 -13.50 30.23
N LYS A 330 -13.46 -13.63 31.54
CA LYS A 330 -14.48 -12.89 32.29
C LYS A 330 -14.05 -11.46 32.69
N GLY A 331 -12.93 -10.96 32.17
CA GLY A 331 -12.39 -9.64 32.53
C GLY A 331 -13.24 -8.48 32.00
N LYS A 332 -13.53 -7.49 32.85
CA LYS A 332 -14.25 -6.25 32.48
C LYS A 332 -13.61 -5.52 31.29
N CYS A 333 -12.28 -5.55 31.18
CA CYS A 333 -11.55 -4.94 30.07
C CYS A 333 -11.87 -5.62 28.72
N PHE A 334 -11.92 -6.95 28.65
CA PHE A 334 -12.29 -7.67 27.42
C PHE A 334 -13.73 -7.36 26.99
N GLN A 335 -14.66 -7.21 27.95
CA GLN A 335 -16.03 -6.78 27.66
C GLN A 335 -16.07 -5.35 27.11
N MET A 336 -15.29 -4.44 27.67
CA MET A 336 -15.19 -3.06 27.18
C MET A 336 -14.65 -3.01 25.74
N VAL A 337 -13.62 -3.79 25.42
CA VAL A 337 -13.07 -3.92 24.06
C VAL A 337 -14.11 -4.43 23.07
N ARG A 338 -14.87 -5.48 23.45
CA ARG A 338 -15.95 -6.02 22.61
C ARG A 338 -17.02 -4.96 22.34
N LEU A 339 -17.44 -4.24 23.38
CA LEU A 339 -18.45 -3.19 23.28
C LEU A 339 -17.98 -2.03 22.38
N SER A 340 -16.71 -1.59 22.50
CA SER A 340 -16.19 -0.49 21.69
C SER A 340 -16.16 -0.82 20.20
N PHE A 341 -15.76 -2.05 19.82
CA PHE A 341 -15.79 -2.48 18.42
C PHE A 341 -17.20 -2.75 17.91
N LEU A 342 -18.12 -3.22 18.76
CA LEU A 342 -19.54 -3.34 18.41
C LEU A 342 -20.15 -1.96 18.10
N ILE A 343 -19.92 -0.97 18.97
CA ILE A 343 -20.41 0.41 18.76
C ILE A 343 -19.82 0.98 17.46
N SER A 344 -18.51 0.81 17.25
CA SER A 344 -17.85 1.27 16.02
C SER A 344 -18.45 0.63 14.77
N GLY A 345 -18.70 -0.69 14.80
CA GLY A 345 -19.34 -1.41 13.69
C GLY A 345 -20.77 -0.94 13.40
N LEU A 346 -21.56 -0.70 14.46
CA LEU A 346 -22.92 -0.15 14.32
C LEU A 346 -22.92 1.27 13.75
N LEU A 347 -21.96 2.11 14.14
CA LEU A 347 -21.81 3.46 13.57
C LEU A 347 -21.43 3.43 12.08
N VAL A 348 -20.55 2.50 11.66
CA VAL A 348 -20.25 2.30 10.23
C VAL A 348 -21.49 1.85 9.48
N LEU A 349 -22.28 0.91 10.02
CA LEU A 349 -23.53 0.48 9.40
C LEU A 349 -24.56 1.63 9.30
N LEU A 350 -24.66 2.46 10.35
CA LEU A 350 -25.48 3.67 10.35
C LEU A 350 -25.04 4.65 9.25
N HIS A 351 -23.73 4.82 9.06
CA HIS A 351 -23.20 5.68 8.00
C HIS A 351 -23.60 5.17 6.61
N ILE A 352 -23.39 3.88 6.34
CA ILE A 352 -23.73 3.23 5.06
C ILE A 352 -25.24 3.32 4.77
N THR A 353 -26.08 3.09 5.78
CA THR A 353 -27.54 3.14 5.60
C THR A 353 -28.05 4.54 5.31
N LYS A 354 -27.56 5.55 6.05
CA LYS A 354 -28.11 6.91 6.05
C LYS A 354 -27.54 7.82 4.96
N TYR A 355 -26.23 7.77 4.71
CA TYR A 355 -25.56 8.81 3.91
C TYR A 355 -25.21 8.35 2.50
N GLN A 356 -25.26 7.05 2.22
CA GLN A 356 -24.78 6.51 0.96
C GLN A 356 -25.80 6.54 -0.18
N ASP A 357 -27.09 6.80 0.10
CA ASP A 357 -28.13 6.98 -0.93
C ASP A 357 -28.13 8.40 -1.55
N TYR A 358 -27.49 9.36 -0.90
CA TYR A 358 -27.59 10.79 -1.24
C TYR A 358 -26.36 11.30 -2.01
N THR A 359 -25.78 10.48 -2.89
CA THR A 359 -24.52 10.76 -3.61
C THR A 359 -24.50 12.03 -4.47
N PHE A 360 -25.56 12.84 -4.53
CA PHE A 360 -25.57 14.12 -5.27
C PHE A 360 -26.26 15.31 -4.59
N SER A 361 -26.62 15.26 -3.31
CA SER A 361 -27.23 16.43 -2.65
C SER A 361 -26.60 16.75 -1.31
N SER A 362 -25.85 17.86 -1.31
CA SER A 362 -25.28 18.60 -0.16
C SER A 362 -24.21 17.88 0.67
N THR A 363 -23.08 18.57 0.80
CA THR A 363 -22.09 18.45 1.88
C THR A 363 -22.78 18.55 3.24
N ASP A 364 -23.32 17.44 3.70
CA ASP A 364 -23.99 17.37 4.99
C ASP A 364 -22.90 17.36 6.07
N TYR A 365 -22.77 18.48 6.80
CA TYR A 365 -21.88 18.59 7.95
C TYR A 365 -22.05 17.42 8.93
N GLY A 366 -23.25 16.85 9.02
CA GLY A 366 -23.52 15.66 9.82
C GLY A 366 -22.80 14.38 9.34
N ALA A 367 -22.62 14.20 8.02
CA ALA A 367 -21.93 13.04 7.48
C ALA A 367 -20.43 13.08 7.79
N THR A 368 -19.80 14.24 7.61
CA THR A 368 -18.38 14.44 7.94
C THR A 368 -18.12 14.34 9.44
N LEU A 369 -18.99 14.92 10.27
CA LEU A 369 -18.93 14.79 11.72
C LEU A 369 -19.06 13.32 12.16
N LEU A 370 -19.99 12.56 11.59
CA LEU A 370 -20.17 11.14 11.91
C LEU A 370 -18.91 10.33 11.58
N VAL A 371 -18.30 10.56 10.41
CA VAL A 371 -17.04 9.93 10.01
C VAL A 371 -15.91 10.27 10.98
N GLN A 372 -15.79 11.54 11.39
CA GLN A 372 -14.78 11.97 12.37
C GLN A 372 -14.98 11.30 13.74
N ILE A 373 -16.24 11.15 14.19
CA ILE A 373 -16.57 10.41 15.40
C ILE A 373 -16.15 8.94 15.27
N ILE A 374 -16.42 8.31 14.12
CA ILE A 374 -16.00 6.93 13.86
C ILE A 374 -14.48 6.81 13.94
N TYR A 375 -13.71 7.70 13.30
CA TYR A 375 -12.24 7.68 13.39
C TYR A 375 -11.74 7.82 14.82
N ALA A 376 -12.32 8.74 15.60
CA ALA A 376 -11.92 8.96 16.99
C ALA A 376 -12.20 7.73 17.85
N ILE A 377 -13.40 7.15 17.78
CA ILE A 377 -13.77 5.97 18.56
C ILE A 377 -12.90 4.77 18.16
N LEU A 378 -12.67 4.56 16.87
CA LEU A 378 -11.90 3.43 16.36
C LEU A 378 -10.41 3.53 16.75
N GLY A 379 -9.84 4.74 16.68
CA GLY A 379 -8.48 5.01 17.13
C GLY A 379 -8.30 4.84 18.64
N VAL A 380 -9.23 5.38 19.44
CA VAL A 380 -9.21 5.23 20.91
C VAL A 380 -9.38 3.76 21.30
N ALA A 381 -10.28 3.03 20.64
CA ALA A 381 -10.50 1.61 20.90
C ALA A 381 -9.23 0.77 20.64
N THR A 382 -8.55 0.99 19.50
CA THR A 382 -7.33 0.25 19.16
C THR A 382 -6.11 0.64 20.00
N ILE A 383 -5.86 1.93 20.19
CA ILE A 383 -4.73 2.37 21.01
C ILE A 383 -4.96 1.93 22.46
N GLY A 384 -6.21 2.06 22.95
CA GLY A 384 -6.61 1.59 24.26
C GLY A 384 -6.42 0.08 24.45
N THR A 385 -6.74 -0.74 23.46
CA THR A 385 -6.53 -2.20 23.54
C THR A 385 -5.05 -2.56 23.59
N VAL A 386 -4.23 -1.95 22.73
CA VAL A 386 -2.78 -2.22 22.64
C VAL A 386 -2.08 -1.85 23.95
N VAL A 387 -2.40 -0.69 24.52
CA VAL A 387 -1.75 -0.18 25.73
C VAL A 387 -2.30 -0.85 27.00
N ALA A 388 -3.62 -0.96 27.16
CA ALA A 388 -4.20 -1.41 28.43
C ALA A 388 -4.13 -2.94 28.61
N LEU A 389 -4.31 -3.72 27.53
CA LEU A 389 -4.55 -5.15 27.67
C LEU A 389 -3.36 -5.92 28.28
N PRO A 390 -2.08 -5.67 27.89
CA PRO A 390 -0.94 -6.35 28.52
C PRO A 390 -0.81 -6.10 30.04
N TRP A 391 -1.34 -4.98 30.54
CA TRP A 391 -1.34 -4.64 31.97
C TRP A 391 -2.48 -5.27 32.75
N VAL A 392 -3.65 -5.43 32.13
CA VAL A 392 -4.90 -5.75 32.82
C VAL A 392 -5.22 -7.26 32.85
N ILE A 393 -4.58 -8.06 32.00
CA ILE A 393 -4.79 -9.52 32.00
C ILE A 393 -4.40 -10.09 33.38
N PRO A 394 -5.33 -10.63 34.17
CA PRO A 394 -5.02 -11.12 35.50
C PRO A 394 -4.12 -12.35 35.40
N PHE A 395 -3.11 -12.43 36.27
CA PHE A 395 -2.40 -13.69 36.45
C PHE A 395 -3.41 -14.71 36.97
N SER A 396 -3.53 -15.84 36.29
CA SER A 396 -4.27 -16.98 36.85
C SER A 396 -3.37 -17.63 37.90
N THR A 397 -3.09 -16.92 38.99
CA THR A 397 -2.55 -17.55 40.20
C THR A 397 -3.68 -18.34 40.81
N SER A 398 -3.76 -19.65 40.55
CA SER A 398 -4.37 -20.53 41.54
C SER A 398 -3.53 -20.36 42.81
N LYS A 399 -4.02 -19.59 43.78
CA LYS A 399 -3.45 -19.50 45.11
C LYS A 399 -3.39 -20.91 45.70
N ILE A 400 -2.22 -21.52 45.68
CA ILE A 400 -1.87 -22.62 46.57
C ILE A 400 -0.61 -22.13 47.28
N CYS A 401 -0.77 -21.64 48.51
CA CYS A 401 0.36 -21.42 49.39
C CYS A 401 1.06 -22.78 49.57
N PRO A 402 2.40 -22.86 49.45
CA PRO A 402 3.11 -24.08 49.74
C PRO A 402 3.15 -24.25 51.27
N THR A 403 2.15 -24.91 51.82
CA THR A 403 2.36 -25.72 53.03
C THR A 403 2.87 -27.07 52.55
N ASP A 404 4.11 -27.36 52.98
CA ASP A 404 4.88 -28.61 52.89
C ASP A 404 5.91 -28.74 51.75
N ASN A 405 7.13 -29.10 52.19
CA ASN A 405 8.43 -29.05 51.52
C ASN A 405 8.66 -30.07 50.39
N THR A 406 7.66 -30.38 49.58
CA THR A 406 7.82 -31.25 48.40
C THR A 406 7.59 -30.48 47.11
N ILE A 407 8.61 -29.71 46.71
CA ILE A 407 8.65 -29.06 45.40
C ILE A 407 8.86 -30.14 44.33
N SER A 408 7.77 -30.59 43.71
CA SER A 408 7.83 -31.48 42.55
C SER A 408 8.38 -30.71 41.33
N PRO A 409 9.28 -31.27 40.51
CA PRO A 409 9.81 -30.62 39.30
C PRO A 409 8.72 -30.25 38.29
N LEU A 410 7.55 -30.90 38.35
CA LEU A 410 6.37 -30.55 37.57
C LEU A 410 5.87 -29.13 37.90
N PHE A 411 5.92 -28.70 39.16
CA PHE A 411 5.42 -27.39 39.60
C PHE A 411 6.31 -26.23 39.12
N LEU A 412 7.62 -26.45 39.02
CA LEU A 412 8.57 -25.47 38.46
C LEU A 412 8.32 -25.26 36.95
N SER A 413 8.10 -26.35 36.20
CA SER A 413 7.79 -26.29 34.76
C SER A 413 6.44 -25.64 34.44
N ILE A 414 5.51 -25.71 35.38
CA ILE A 414 4.18 -25.09 35.29
C ILE A 414 4.29 -23.58 35.49
N HIS A 415 5.12 -23.13 36.44
CA HIS A 415 5.32 -21.70 36.72
C HIS A 415 6.01 -20.94 35.56
N GLU A 416 6.86 -21.60 34.78
CA GLU A 416 7.46 -20.99 33.57
C GLU A 416 6.50 -20.92 32.37
N LYS A 417 5.49 -21.79 32.29
CA LYS A 417 4.55 -21.85 31.16
C LYS A 417 3.40 -20.85 31.24
N PHE A 418 2.95 -20.50 32.44
CA PHE A 418 1.86 -19.53 32.64
C PHE A 418 2.06 -18.15 32.00
N PRO A 419 3.22 -17.46 32.09
CA PRO A 419 3.38 -16.12 31.52
C PRO A 419 3.29 -16.07 29.98
N LEU A 420 3.61 -17.17 29.30
CA LEU A 420 3.55 -17.26 27.83
C LEU A 420 2.12 -17.43 27.30
N VAL A 421 1.26 -18.10 28.07
CA VAL A 421 -0.18 -18.24 27.79
C VAL A 421 -0.87 -16.86 27.87
N GLU A 422 -0.48 -16.04 28.84
CA GLU A 422 -0.99 -14.68 28.99
C GLU A 422 -0.53 -13.75 27.87
N LEU A 423 0.76 -13.83 27.47
CA LEU A 423 1.28 -13.11 26.31
C LEU A 423 0.46 -13.42 25.06
N ARG A 424 0.23 -14.70 24.83
CA ARG A 424 -0.53 -15.20 23.68
C ARG A 424 -1.95 -14.64 23.69
N ASP A 425 -2.69 -14.79 24.77
CA ASP A 425 -4.08 -14.32 24.83
C ASP A 425 -4.18 -12.79 24.67
N SER A 426 -3.16 -12.05 25.13
CA SER A 426 -3.02 -10.61 24.89
C SER A 426 -2.81 -10.27 23.40
N LEU A 427 -1.86 -10.96 22.75
CA LEU A 427 -1.53 -10.74 21.34
C LEU A 427 -2.67 -11.16 20.43
N TYR A 428 -3.43 -12.20 20.78
CA TYR A 428 -4.62 -12.62 20.04
C TYR A 428 -5.67 -11.50 19.98
N VAL A 429 -6.02 -10.90 21.13
CA VAL A 429 -7.01 -9.81 21.16
C VAL A 429 -6.48 -8.55 20.51
N ILE A 430 -5.21 -8.20 20.70
CA ILE A 430 -4.58 -7.07 20.02
C ILE A 430 -4.61 -7.29 18.49
N GLY A 431 -4.27 -8.50 18.03
CA GLY A 431 -4.34 -8.86 16.61
C GLY A 431 -5.75 -8.74 16.03
N TRP A 432 -6.78 -9.24 16.74
CA TRP A 432 -8.17 -9.07 16.32
C TRP A 432 -8.63 -7.62 16.36
N ALA A 433 -8.16 -6.82 17.32
CA ALA A 433 -8.43 -5.39 17.37
C ALA A 433 -7.86 -4.66 16.14
N TYR A 434 -6.66 -5.03 15.68
CA TYR A 434 -6.09 -4.49 14.44
C TYR A 434 -6.86 -4.93 13.20
N VAL A 435 -7.18 -6.23 13.08
CA VAL A 435 -7.96 -6.78 11.96
C VAL A 435 -9.32 -6.09 11.87
N LEU A 436 -10.04 -5.96 12.98
CA LEU A 436 -11.35 -5.32 13.02
C LEU A 436 -11.28 -3.83 12.73
N CYS A 437 -10.33 -3.13 13.34
CA CYS A 437 -10.12 -1.72 13.07
C CYS A 437 -9.84 -1.46 11.59
N TRP A 438 -8.92 -2.24 11.01
CA TRP A 438 -8.57 -2.08 9.61
C TRP A 438 -9.76 -2.38 8.70
N CYS A 439 -10.50 -3.47 8.94
CA CYS A 439 -11.70 -3.78 8.18
C CYS A 439 -12.75 -2.66 8.29
N LEU A 440 -13.08 -2.18 9.50
CA LEU A 440 -14.07 -1.11 9.69
C LEU A 440 -13.64 0.21 9.03
N LEU A 441 -12.34 0.53 9.08
CA LEU A 441 -11.78 1.69 8.40
C LEU A 441 -11.91 1.55 6.88
N GLN A 442 -11.58 0.38 6.31
CA GLN A 442 -11.68 0.15 4.87
C GLN A 442 -13.14 0.09 4.39
N LEU A 443 -14.07 -0.43 5.19
CA LEU A 443 -15.51 -0.39 4.89
C LEU A 443 -16.05 1.05 4.78
N LEU A 444 -15.41 2.01 5.45
CA LEU A 444 -15.77 3.42 5.41
C LEU A 444 -15.11 4.16 4.24
N LEU A 445 -13.87 3.81 3.92
CA LEU A 445 -13.03 4.53 2.96
C LEU A 445 -13.13 4.02 1.52
N GLN A 446 -13.29 2.71 1.34
CA GLN A 446 -13.29 2.09 0.02
C GLN A 446 -14.61 2.33 -0.69
N GLN A 447 -14.57 2.18 -2.02
CA GLN A 447 -15.78 2.22 -2.82
C GLN A 447 -16.79 1.15 -2.37
N PRO A 448 -18.11 1.41 -2.51
CA PRO A 448 -19.18 0.51 -2.04
C PRO A 448 -19.00 -0.92 -2.58
N VAL A 449 -18.60 -1.03 -3.84
CA VAL A 449 -18.39 -2.28 -4.58
C VAL A 449 -17.20 -3.09 -4.02
N ASN A 450 -16.24 -2.44 -3.37
CA ASN A 450 -15.03 -3.07 -2.81
C ASN A 450 -15.24 -3.63 -1.39
N THR A 451 -16.42 -3.47 -0.82
CA THR A 451 -16.76 -4.01 0.51
C THR A 451 -16.74 -5.54 0.55
N THR A 452 -17.21 -6.21 -0.50
CA THR A 452 -17.20 -7.68 -0.59
C THR A 452 -15.78 -8.26 -0.69
N PRO A 453 -14.86 -7.71 -1.52
CA PRO A 453 -13.45 -8.09 -1.49
C PRO A 453 -12.80 -8.01 -0.11
N ILE A 454 -13.10 -6.97 0.69
CA ILE A 454 -12.56 -6.85 2.06
C ILE A 454 -13.01 -8.04 2.93
N LEU A 455 -14.29 -8.41 2.85
CA LEU A 455 -14.81 -9.61 3.54
C LEU A 455 -14.11 -10.89 3.06
N LEU A 456 -13.94 -11.05 1.75
CA LEU A 456 -13.27 -12.23 1.19
C LEU A 456 -11.79 -12.31 1.58
N LEU A 457 -11.09 -11.17 1.67
CA LEU A 457 -9.72 -11.10 2.18
C LEU A 457 -9.66 -11.50 3.66
N LEU A 458 -10.59 -10.99 4.50
CA LEU A 458 -10.70 -11.40 5.91
C LEU A 458 -10.91 -12.91 6.02
N LEU A 459 -11.79 -13.48 5.19
CA LEU A 459 -12.06 -14.91 5.15
C LEU A 459 -10.82 -15.72 4.75
N GLN A 460 -10.02 -15.24 3.80
CA GLN A 460 -8.78 -15.91 3.41
C GLN A 460 -7.71 -15.87 4.50
N ILE A 461 -7.53 -14.74 5.17
CA ILE A 461 -6.61 -14.61 6.29
C ILE A 461 -7.00 -15.58 7.41
N LEU A 462 -8.29 -15.62 7.75
CA LEU A 462 -8.81 -16.50 8.80
C LEU A 462 -8.67 -17.98 8.41
N ALA A 463 -9.08 -18.35 7.19
CA ALA A 463 -8.98 -19.72 6.69
C ALA A 463 -7.54 -20.19 6.60
N GLY A 464 -6.63 -19.34 6.10
CA GLY A 464 -5.19 -19.62 6.06
C GLY A 464 -4.59 -19.80 7.45
N THR A 465 -4.91 -18.90 8.38
CA THR A 465 -4.39 -18.97 9.76
C THR A 465 -4.90 -20.22 10.47
N LEU A 466 -6.19 -20.55 10.32
CA LEU A 466 -6.79 -21.76 10.89
C LEU A 466 -6.25 -23.04 10.26
N TYR A 467 -5.93 -23.01 8.96
CA TYR A 467 -5.28 -24.11 8.27
C TYR A 467 -3.88 -24.35 8.84
N PHE A 468 -3.03 -23.32 8.89
CA PHE A 468 -1.65 -23.44 9.36
C PHE A 468 -1.55 -23.75 10.86
N ALA A 469 -2.44 -23.20 11.68
CA ALA A 469 -2.52 -23.53 13.10
C ALA A 469 -2.86 -25.02 13.32
N ARG A 470 -3.70 -25.61 12.47
CA ARG A 470 -4.06 -27.03 12.54
C ARG A 470 -3.07 -27.95 11.81
N SER A 471 -2.30 -27.44 10.85
CA SER A 471 -1.39 -28.25 10.02
C SER A 471 -0.13 -28.69 10.79
N GLY A 472 0.17 -28.13 11.96
CA GLY A 472 1.35 -28.51 12.76
C GLY A 472 2.68 -28.19 12.07
N THR A 473 3.69 -29.06 12.23
CA THR A 473 5.08 -28.88 11.75
C THR A 473 5.29 -29.20 10.26
N HIS A 474 4.24 -29.49 9.49
CA HIS A 474 4.35 -29.88 8.08
C HIS A 474 4.80 -28.73 7.15
N HIS A 475 4.73 -27.49 7.62
CA HIS A 475 5.19 -26.31 6.90
C HIS A 475 6.11 -25.47 7.78
N LYS A 476 7.16 -24.94 7.16
CA LYS A 476 8.08 -24.01 7.82
C LYS A 476 7.41 -22.64 7.93
N GLU A 477 7.55 -21.99 9.09
CA GLU A 477 6.90 -20.70 9.38
C GLU A 477 7.18 -19.62 8.32
N TRP A 478 8.40 -19.58 7.77
CA TRP A 478 8.76 -18.61 6.74
C TRP A 478 7.97 -18.79 5.43
N VAL A 479 7.58 -20.03 5.08
CA VAL A 479 6.75 -20.34 3.91
C VAL A 479 5.32 -19.82 4.14
N GLU A 480 4.80 -20.02 5.34
CA GLU A 480 3.45 -19.58 5.74
C GLU A 480 3.36 -18.04 5.67
N ILE A 481 4.34 -17.34 6.23
CA ILE A 481 4.40 -15.87 6.23
C ILE A 481 4.60 -15.33 4.81
N ALA A 482 5.44 -15.96 3.99
CA ALA A 482 5.61 -15.56 2.59
C ALA A 482 4.31 -15.72 1.79
N ALA A 483 3.56 -16.80 2.02
CA ALA A 483 2.26 -17.02 1.37
C ALA A 483 1.23 -15.94 1.77
N PHE A 484 1.19 -15.56 3.05
CA PHE A 484 0.35 -14.43 3.49
C PHE A 484 0.77 -13.11 2.83
N TYR A 485 2.07 -12.83 2.74
CA TYR A 485 2.57 -11.63 2.08
C TYR A 485 2.14 -11.58 0.60
N TYR A 486 2.26 -12.69 -0.13
CA TYR A 486 1.80 -12.81 -1.51
C TYR A 486 0.28 -12.63 -1.64
N LEU A 487 -0.48 -13.09 -0.64
CA LEU A 487 -1.92 -12.86 -0.59
C LEU A 487 -2.24 -11.37 -0.47
N GLY A 488 -1.46 -10.60 0.31
CA GLY A 488 -1.62 -9.16 0.42
C GLY A 488 -1.37 -8.44 -0.90
N MET A 489 -0.35 -8.87 -1.65
CA MET A 489 -0.07 -8.32 -2.98
C MET A 489 -1.15 -8.70 -4.00
N ALA A 490 -1.65 -9.94 -3.98
CA ALA A 490 -2.78 -10.34 -4.82
C ALA A 490 -4.06 -9.56 -4.47
N GLY A 491 -4.30 -9.31 -3.19
CA GLY A 491 -5.45 -8.54 -2.72
C GLY A 491 -5.38 -7.06 -3.06
N HIS A 492 -4.19 -6.48 -3.25
CA HIS A 492 -4.03 -5.11 -3.75
C HIS A 492 -4.68 -4.95 -5.13
N PHE A 493 -4.43 -5.90 -6.04
CA PHE A 493 -5.07 -5.92 -7.36
C PHE A 493 -6.54 -6.35 -7.29
N ALA A 494 -6.92 -7.21 -6.35
CA ALA A 494 -8.32 -7.63 -6.18
C ALA A 494 -9.26 -6.51 -5.72
N LEU A 495 -8.70 -5.43 -5.16
CA LEU A 495 -9.43 -4.19 -4.84
C LEU A 495 -9.54 -3.22 -6.02
N GLY A 496 -9.01 -3.57 -7.19
CA GLY A 496 -9.13 -2.78 -8.43
C GLY A 496 -7.96 -1.83 -8.67
N ASN A 497 -6.92 -1.88 -7.84
CA ASN A 497 -5.71 -1.11 -8.09
C ASN A 497 -4.91 -1.72 -9.24
N THR A 498 -4.18 -0.88 -9.97
CA THR A 498 -3.22 -1.29 -11.00
C THR A 498 -1.90 -0.59 -10.77
N ASN A 499 -0.87 -0.93 -11.56
CA ASN A 499 0.41 -0.23 -11.54
C ASN A 499 0.36 1.18 -12.17
N THR A 500 -0.85 1.68 -12.51
CA THR A 500 -1.06 3.03 -13.07
C THR A 500 -1.59 3.99 -12.01
N LEU A 501 -1.07 5.23 -12.02
CA LEU A 501 -1.49 6.27 -11.07
C LEU A 501 -2.97 6.67 -11.21
N ALA A 502 -3.62 6.34 -12.33
CA ALA A 502 -5.03 6.63 -12.58
C ALA A 502 -5.98 5.84 -11.68
N THR A 503 -5.53 4.71 -11.13
CA THR A 503 -6.36 3.85 -10.26
C THR A 503 -6.37 4.27 -8.80
N ILE A 504 -5.58 5.28 -8.41
CA ILE A 504 -5.55 5.77 -7.04
C ILE A 504 -6.85 6.52 -6.74
N ASP A 505 -7.58 6.06 -5.73
CA ASP A 505 -8.85 6.68 -5.34
C ASP A 505 -8.63 7.97 -4.54
N VAL A 506 -8.62 9.09 -5.27
CA VAL A 506 -8.53 10.43 -4.71
C VAL A 506 -9.84 10.83 -4.01
N ALA A 507 -10.99 10.32 -4.45
CA ALA A 507 -12.29 10.70 -3.88
C ALA A 507 -12.45 10.13 -2.47
N GLY A 508 -12.08 8.86 -2.26
CA GLY A 508 -12.08 8.23 -0.94
C GLY A 508 -11.14 8.94 0.04
N ALA A 509 -10.05 9.54 -0.44
CA ALA A 509 -9.07 10.26 0.38
C ALA A 509 -9.61 11.55 1.04
N PHE A 510 -10.79 12.04 0.64
CA PHE A 510 -11.43 13.21 1.25
C PHE A 510 -12.58 12.85 2.22
N ILE A 511 -12.86 11.57 2.45
CA ILE A 511 -13.91 11.12 3.37
C ILE A 511 -13.57 11.51 4.81
N GLY A 512 -14.33 12.45 5.37
CA GLY A 512 -14.18 12.96 6.75
C GLY A 512 -13.27 14.18 6.91
N ILE A 513 -12.70 14.70 5.81
CA ILE A 513 -11.86 15.90 5.83
C ILE A 513 -12.73 17.15 5.66
N SER A 514 -12.71 18.05 6.66
CA SER A 514 -13.47 19.31 6.63
C SER A 514 -12.73 20.46 5.95
N SER A 515 -11.40 20.45 5.96
CA SER A 515 -10.55 21.47 5.34
C SER A 515 -9.49 20.84 4.45
N HIS A 516 -9.30 21.40 3.25
CA HIS A 516 -8.36 20.85 2.28
C HIS A 516 -6.94 20.82 2.86
N SER A 517 -6.45 19.62 3.16
CA SER A 517 -5.12 19.36 3.70
C SER A 517 -4.46 18.26 2.88
N THR A 518 -3.33 18.59 2.26
CA THR A 518 -2.59 17.68 1.36
C THR A 518 -1.98 16.50 2.10
N LEU A 519 -1.51 16.71 3.33
CA LEU A 519 -0.89 15.67 4.15
C LEU A 519 -1.91 14.61 4.60
N LEU A 520 -3.05 15.04 5.13
CA LEU A 520 -4.07 14.12 5.65
C LEU A 520 -4.71 13.31 4.53
N SER A 521 -5.06 13.95 3.40
CA SER A 521 -5.56 13.24 2.23
C SER A 521 -4.51 12.29 1.65
N GLY A 522 -3.22 12.66 1.65
CA GLY A 522 -2.12 11.78 1.25
C GLY A 522 -2.01 10.52 2.12
N ILE A 523 -2.15 10.66 3.45
CA ILE A 523 -2.17 9.50 4.37
C ILE A 523 -3.38 8.61 4.10
N LEU A 524 -4.56 9.20 3.91
CA LEU A 524 -5.79 8.43 3.66
C LEU A 524 -5.73 7.70 2.31
N MET A 525 -5.20 8.36 1.28
CA MET A 525 -4.94 7.79 -0.03
C MET A 525 -3.98 6.60 0.06
N PHE A 526 -2.93 6.70 0.88
CA PHE A 526 -2.01 5.59 1.14
C PHE A 526 -2.72 4.42 1.84
N ILE A 527 -3.56 4.70 2.86
CA ILE A 527 -4.37 3.71 3.57
C ILE A 527 -5.35 2.98 2.63
N ILE A 528 -5.96 3.69 1.67
CA ILE A 528 -6.89 3.12 0.68
C ILE A 528 -6.13 2.27 -0.35
N THR A 529 -5.02 2.79 -0.89
CA THR A 529 -4.26 2.12 -1.96
C THR A 529 -3.57 0.86 -1.44
N TYR A 530 -2.98 0.91 -0.26
CA TYR A 530 -2.29 -0.22 0.38
C TYR A 530 -3.16 -0.97 1.39
N ALA A 531 -4.49 -0.91 1.21
CA ALA A 531 -5.46 -1.56 2.07
C ALA A 531 -5.16 -3.04 2.31
N SER A 532 -4.91 -3.83 1.25
CA SER A 532 -4.69 -5.27 1.39
C SER A 532 -3.31 -5.65 1.94
N PRO A 533 -2.17 -5.10 1.46
CA PRO A 533 -0.86 -5.40 2.04
C PRO A 533 -0.77 -5.05 3.52
N MET A 534 -1.28 -3.89 3.94
CA MET A 534 -1.33 -3.53 5.36
C MET A 534 -2.22 -4.46 6.17
N PHE A 535 -3.36 -4.88 5.60
CA PHE A 535 -4.28 -5.78 6.29
C PHE A 535 -3.59 -7.10 6.67
N ILE A 536 -2.80 -7.67 5.76
CA ILE A 536 -2.01 -8.87 6.03
C ILE A 536 -0.96 -8.60 7.11
N LEU A 537 -0.19 -7.52 6.99
CA LEU A 537 0.88 -7.20 7.94
C LEU A 537 0.32 -7.04 9.37
N LEU A 538 -0.82 -6.36 9.52
CA LEU A 538 -1.51 -6.22 10.81
C LEU A 538 -2.04 -7.56 11.33
N SER A 539 -2.55 -8.43 10.45
CA SER A 539 -3.03 -9.76 10.82
C SER A 539 -1.91 -10.70 11.30
N LEU A 540 -0.64 -10.42 11.02
CA LEU A 540 0.49 -11.23 11.49
C LEU A 540 0.55 -11.31 13.03
N VAL A 541 0.10 -10.27 13.75
CA VAL A 541 0.03 -10.30 15.22
C VAL A 541 -0.91 -11.41 15.71
N MET A 542 -2.08 -11.53 15.08
CA MET A 542 -3.04 -12.60 15.36
C MET A 542 -2.45 -13.97 14.98
N TYR A 543 -1.80 -14.06 13.80
CA TYR A 543 -1.17 -15.29 13.33
C TYR A 543 -0.07 -15.78 14.29
N ILE A 544 0.82 -14.91 14.75
CA ILE A 544 1.86 -15.23 15.75
C ILE A 544 1.22 -15.86 16.99
N SER A 545 0.16 -15.24 17.51
CA SER A 545 -0.55 -15.77 18.67
C SER A 545 -1.17 -17.14 18.42
N MET A 546 -1.74 -17.38 17.25
CA MET A 546 -2.39 -18.65 16.92
C MET A 546 -1.37 -19.77 16.64
N LYS A 547 -0.23 -19.46 16.01
CA LYS A 547 0.84 -20.43 15.76
C LYS A 547 1.55 -20.88 17.04
N ASN A 548 1.75 -19.96 17.98
CA ASN A 548 2.31 -20.26 19.30
C ASN A 548 1.46 -21.26 20.13
N MET A 549 0.19 -21.51 19.76
CA MET A 549 -0.61 -22.60 20.34
C MET A 549 -0.03 -24.00 20.06
N ALA A 550 0.63 -24.19 18.91
CA ALA A 550 1.09 -25.49 18.45
C ALA A 550 2.54 -25.84 18.87
N HIS A 551 3.37 -24.83 19.14
CA HIS A 551 4.82 -24.97 19.41
C HIS A 551 5.21 -24.88 20.89
N LEU A 552 4.34 -25.28 21.82
CA LEU A 552 4.56 -25.19 23.28
C LEU A 552 5.67 -26.12 23.83
N VAL A 553 6.58 -26.60 22.99
CA VAL A 553 7.81 -27.33 23.35
C VAL A 553 8.98 -26.38 23.19
N ILE A 554 9.17 -25.51 24.17
CA ILE A 554 10.35 -24.66 24.27
C ILE A 554 11.53 -25.53 24.72
N PRO A 555 12.70 -25.43 24.07
CA PRO A 555 13.93 -26.03 24.61
C PRO A 555 14.28 -25.34 25.93
N GLU A 556 14.39 -26.16 26.98
CA GLU A 556 14.59 -25.86 28.41
C GLU A 556 15.79 -24.95 28.78
N LYS A 557 16.45 -24.30 27.80
CA LYS A 557 17.67 -23.50 27.96
C LYS A 557 17.73 -22.19 27.17
N ALA A 558 16.63 -21.70 26.60
CA ALA A 558 16.64 -20.45 25.83
C ALA A 558 16.51 -19.21 26.75
N GLY A 559 17.30 -18.17 26.50
CA GLY A 559 17.21 -16.92 27.26
C GLY A 559 15.91 -16.15 26.95
N PRO A 560 15.52 -15.15 27.77
CA PRO A 560 14.34 -14.31 27.51
C PRO A 560 14.37 -13.65 26.11
N GLU A 561 15.55 -13.22 25.67
CA GLU A 561 15.77 -12.60 24.35
C GLU A 561 15.56 -13.58 23.19
N ASP A 562 15.96 -14.85 23.35
CA ASP A 562 15.80 -15.87 22.32
C ASP A 562 14.34 -16.20 22.04
N HIS A 563 13.48 -16.11 23.06
CA HIS A 563 12.03 -16.34 22.91
C HIS A 563 11.34 -15.26 22.09
N LEU A 564 11.66 -13.98 22.36
CA LEU A 564 11.11 -12.86 21.60
C LEU A 564 11.58 -12.92 20.14
N MET A 565 12.86 -13.26 19.96
CA MET A 565 13.49 -13.42 18.65
C MET A 565 12.90 -14.60 17.86
N MET A 566 12.53 -15.69 18.53
CA MET A 566 11.84 -16.81 17.89
C MET A 566 10.41 -16.41 17.47
N MET A 567 9.70 -15.65 18.29
CA MET A 567 8.32 -15.23 18.02
C MET A 567 8.20 -14.21 16.87
N LEU A 568 9.08 -13.20 16.84
CA LEU A 568 9.00 -12.09 15.87
C LEU A 568 9.92 -12.28 14.66
N GLY A 569 10.90 -13.18 14.74
CA GLY A 569 11.98 -13.31 13.78
C GLY A 569 11.49 -13.44 12.35
N PHE A 570 10.79 -14.53 12.01
CA PHE A 570 10.32 -14.72 10.63
C PHE A 570 9.19 -13.76 10.25
N SER A 571 8.28 -13.46 11.17
CA SER A 571 7.12 -12.58 10.92
C SER A 571 7.54 -11.19 10.46
N CYS A 572 8.65 -10.67 10.98
CA CYS A 572 9.21 -9.39 10.57
C CYS A 572 10.19 -9.53 9.39
N LEU A 573 11.06 -10.55 9.44
CA LEU A 573 12.20 -10.64 8.52
C LEU A 573 11.79 -11.10 7.11
N VAL A 574 10.80 -11.98 6.96
CA VAL A 574 10.35 -12.47 5.65
C VAL A 574 9.78 -11.35 4.76
N PRO A 575 8.80 -10.53 5.22
CA PRO A 575 8.32 -9.41 4.41
C PRO A 575 9.41 -8.40 4.05
N LEU A 576 10.32 -8.10 4.98
CA LEU A 576 11.46 -7.19 4.75
C LEU A 576 12.38 -7.70 3.66
N VAL A 577 12.74 -8.99 3.67
CA VAL A 577 13.64 -9.59 2.69
C VAL A 577 13.01 -9.62 1.31
N ILE A 578 11.76 -10.08 1.20
CA ILE A 578 11.04 -10.12 -0.08
C ILE A 578 10.98 -8.72 -0.68
N ASN A 579 10.55 -7.73 0.09
CA ASN A 579 10.42 -6.37 -0.40
C ASN A 579 11.77 -5.71 -0.72
N SER A 580 12.81 -5.97 0.08
CA SER A 580 14.17 -5.48 -0.20
C SER A 580 14.71 -6.06 -1.51
N ILE A 581 14.53 -7.37 -1.76
CA ILE A 581 14.92 -8.00 -3.03
C ILE A 581 14.15 -7.38 -4.21
N LEU A 582 12.83 -7.22 -4.11
CA LEU A 582 12.02 -6.65 -5.18
C LEU A 582 12.40 -5.19 -5.47
N LEU A 583 12.59 -4.36 -4.43
CA LEU A 583 12.98 -2.97 -4.58
C LEU A 583 14.35 -2.84 -5.26
N THR A 584 15.34 -3.61 -4.83
CA THR A 584 16.68 -3.59 -5.42
C THR A 584 16.71 -4.11 -6.85
N ALA A 585 16.08 -5.26 -7.11
CA ALA A 585 15.96 -5.81 -8.45
C ALA A 585 15.28 -4.81 -9.40
N TYR A 586 14.18 -4.18 -8.96
CA TYR A 586 13.47 -3.22 -9.79
C TYR A 586 14.28 -1.95 -10.04
N THR A 587 15.04 -1.45 -9.05
CA THR A 587 15.97 -0.33 -9.29
C THR A 587 17.02 -0.66 -10.35
N VAL A 588 17.59 -1.87 -10.31
CA VAL A 588 18.55 -2.31 -11.34
C VAL A 588 17.87 -2.36 -12.71
N VAL A 589 16.69 -2.97 -12.81
CA VAL A 589 15.94 -3.05 -14.06
C VAL A 589 15.58 -1.67 -14.61
N LEU A 590 15.14 -0.73 -13.76
CA LEU A 590 14.82 0.63 -14.16
C LEU A 590 16.04 1.35 -14.75
N LEU A 591 17.23 1.13 -14.17
CA LEU A 591 18.48 1.68 -14.69
C LEU A 591 18.90 1.04 -16.01
N LEU A 592 18.67 -0.26 -16.19
CA LEU A 592 18.93 -0.96 -17.44
C LEU A 592 17.96 -0.50 -18.55
N MET A 593 16.68 -0.32 -18.23
CA MET A 593 15.61 0.03 -19.16
C MET A 593 15.41 1.55 -19.30
N GLN A 594 16.35 2.37 -18.82
CA GLN A 594 16.20 3.83 -18.80
C GLN A 594 15.99 4.47 -20.20
N ASN A 595 16.53 3.83 -21.25
CA ASN A 595 16.42 4.32 -22.63
C ASN A 595 15.25 3.66 -23.39
N HIS A 596 14.47 2.81 -22.72
CA HIS A 596 13.33 2.12 -23.31
C HIS A 596 12.14 3.07 -23.46
N LEU A 597 11.39 2.93 -24.55
CA LEU A 597 10.28 3.84 -24.92
C LEU A 597 9.22 3.97 -23.80
N PHE A 598 8.97 2.89 -23.07
CA PHE A 598 7.95 2.82 -22.02
C PHE A 598 8.45 3.16 -20.60
N VAL A 599 9.64 3.76 -20.48
CA VAL A 599 10.21 4.11 -19.16
C VAL A 599 9.29 5.03 -18.34
N TRP A 600 8.67 6.02 -18.99
CA TRP A 600 7.82 7.01 -18.31
C TRP A 600 6.38 6.54 -18.09
N SER A 601 5.84 5.70 -18.97
CA SER A 601 4.45 5.28 -18.92
C SER A 601 4.23 4.02 -18.07
N VAL A 602 5.21 3.10 -18.03
CA VAL A 602 5.08 1.81 -17.35
C VAL A 602 6.06 1.69 -16.19
N PHE A 603 7.35 1.88 -16.45
CA PHE A 603 8.37 1.59 -15.44
C PHE A 603 8.42 2.62 -14.30
N SER A 604 8.30 3.91 -14.61
CA SER A 604 8.33 4.98 -13.60
C SER A 604 7.13 4.93 -12.64
N PRO A 605 5.86 4.82 -13.11
CA PRO A 605 4.72 4.65 -12.21
C PRO A 605 4.87 3.41 -11.33
N LYS A 606 5.26 2.27 -11.90
CA LYS A 606 5.52 1.06 -11.13
C LYS A 606 6.60 1.26 -10.08
N TYR A 607 7.68 1.99 -10.38
CA TYR A 607 8.71 2.26 -9.39
C TYR A 607 8.17 2.99 -8.16
N LEU A 608 7.28 3.97 -8.36
CA LEU A 608 6.62 4.67 -7.25
C LEU A 608 5.78 3.71 -6.40
N TYR A 609 5.06 2.77 -7.02
CA TYR A 609 4.36 1.71 -6.31
C TYR A 609 5.31 0.80 -5.53
N VAL A 610 6.46 0.41 -6.09
CA VAL A 610 7.44 -0.43 -5.38
C VAL A 610 8.03 0.32 -4.17
N CYS A 611 8.35 1.61 -4.31
CA CYS A 611 8.82 2.44 -3.20
C CYS A 611 7.75 2.61 -2.11
N ALA A 612 6.50 2.89 -2.49
CA ALA A 612 5.41 3.03 -1.53
C ALA A 612 5.03 1.69 -0.88
N THR A 613 5.12 0.58 -1.60
CA THR A 613 5.02 -0.78 -1.05
C THR A 613 6.12 -0.99 -0.01
N ALA A 614 7.35 -0.54 -0.27
CA ALA A 614 8.42 -0.65 0.70
C ALA A 614 8.13 0.12 1.99
N VAL A 615 7.69 1.38 1.88
CA VAL A 615 7.24 2.17 3.04
C VAL A 615 6.10 1.45 3.78
N CYS A 616 5.14 0.88 3.06
CA CYS A 616 4.06 0.07 3.62
C CYS A 616 4.60 -1.12 4.43
N THR A 617 5.53 -1.89 3.87
CA THR A 617 6.12 -3.02 4.58
C THR A 617 6.88 -2.61 5.82
N TYR A 618 7.66 -1.52 5.77
CA TYR A 618 8.39 -1.02 6.94
C TYR A 618 7.44 -0.56 8.05
N ILE A 619 6.40 0.20 7.73
CA ILE A 619 5.40 0.64 8.72
C ILE A 619 4.67 -0.56 9.33
N GLY A 620 4.21 -1.51 8.52
CA GLY A 620 3.50 -2.69 9.03
C GLY A 620 4.39 -3.57 9.91
N VAL A 621 5.63 -3.84 9.48
CA VAL A 621 6.59 -4.61 10.28
C VAL A 621 6.98 -3.87 11.57
N LEU A 622 7.11 -2.55 11.54
CA LEU A 622 7.36 -1.74 12.73
C LEU A 622 6.21 -1.88 13.75
N ILE A 623 4.95 -1.85 13.30
CA ILE A 623 3.79 -2.04 14.19
C ILE A 623 3.82 -3.44 14.82
N VAL A 624 4.08 -4.49 14.03
CA VAL A 624 4.17 -5.88 14.53
C VAL A 624 5.32 -6.04 15.53
N ALA A 625 6.50 -5.49 15.22
CA ALA A 625 7.66 -5.57 16.10
C ALA A 625 7.45 -4.77 17.39
N ALA A 626 6.93 -3.55 17.31
CA ALA A 626 6.65 -2.70 18.47
C ALA A 626 5.62 -3.34 19.40
N THR A 627 4.58 -3.95 18.85
CA THR A 627 3.51 -4.59 19.65
C THR A 627 3.99 -5.85 20.34
N GLY A 628 4.73 -6.71 19.64
CA GLY A 628 5.34 -7.89 20.24
C GLY A 628 6.36 -7.53 21.32
N PHE A 629 7.25 -6.57 21.05
CA PHE A 629 8.25 -6.09 22.02
C PHE A 629 7.58 -5.45 23.23
N TYR A 630 6.57 -4.59 23.03
CA TYR A 630 5.84 -3.94 24.11
C TYR A 630 5.12 -4.95 25.01
N ALA A 631 4.37 -5.89 24.42
CA ALA A 631 3.65 -6.91 25.18
C ALA A 631 4.63 -7.78 26.00
N TYR A 632 5.76 -8.16 25.39
CA TYR A 632 6.82 -8.89 26.08
C TYR A 632 7.44 -8.09 27.23
N PHE A 633 7.79 -6.82 26.99
CA PHE A 633 8.38 -5.93 27.98
C PHE A 633 7.46 -5.74 29.20
N VAL A 634 6.16 -5.54 28.97
CA VAL A 634 5.17 -5.40 30.05
C VAL A 634 5.11 -6.66 30.91
N LEU A 635 5.19 -7.86 30.31
CA LEU A 635 5.22 -9.11 31.08
C LEU A 635 6.46 -9.24 31.95
N VAL A 636 7.64 -8.89 31.43
CA VAL A 636 8.89 -8.89 32.20
C VAL A 636 8.79 -7.95 33.40
N MET A 637 8.25 -6.73 33.20
CA MET A 637 8.04 -5.76 34.27
C MET A 637 7.04 -6.25 35.32
N ARG A 638 5.99 -6.96 34.91
CA ARG A 638 5.00 -7.53 35.83
C ARG A 638 5.57 -8.65 36.68
N LYS A 639 6.52 -9.44 36.15
CA LYS A 639 7.21 -10.51 36.89
C LYS A 639 8.09 -9.99 38.03
N GLN A 640 8.66 -8.79 37.90
CA GLN A 640 9.59 -8.22 38.88
C GLN A 640 8.92 -7.62 40.12
N LYS A 641 7.58 -7.47 40.14
CA LYS A 641 6.89 -7.01 41.35
C LYS A 641 6.78 -8.18 42.34
N PRO A 642 7.43 -8.13 43.52
CA PRO A 642 7.27 -9.17 44.52
C PRO A 642 5.82 -9.18 44.96
N TYR A 643 5.16 -10.33 44.80
CA TYR A 643 3.88 -10.55 45.46
C TYR A 643 4.15 -10.61 46.96
N SER A 644 3.73 -9.58 47.69
CA SER A 644 3.56 -9.67 49.13
C SER A 644 2.49 -10.73 49.37
N CYS A 645 2.91 -11.95 49.75
CA CYS A 645 1.99 -12.97 50.23
C CYS A 645 1.40 -12.58 51.58
#